data_AF-A0A671EAY7-F1
#
_entry.id   AF-A0A671EAY7-F1
#
_cell.length_a   1.000
_cell.length_b   1.000
_cell.length_c   1.000
_cell.angle_alpha   90.00
_cell.angle_beta   90.00
_cell.angle_gamma   90.00
#
_symmetry.space_group_name_H-M   'P 1'
#
loop_
_entity.id
_entity.type
_entity.pdbx_description
1 polymer ?
#
loop_
_entity_poly.entity_id
_entity_poly.type
_entity_poly.pdbx_seq_one_letter_code
_entity_poly.pdbx_strand_id
1 'polypeptide(L)'
;MVHLYNLHPFGSQQVVPCKLEPERFCGGGPDALFVAAGCKVEAFAVSGQELCQPRCAFSTLGRVLRLAYSEAGDYLVAIEEKNKATFLRAYVNWRSKRTENSRVCIRMVGHDVETPLCETFRDQMSIIEMPLSEAPLCLSCCPVKGDLLVGCTNKLVLFSLKYQIINEELSVLDFERSLVIHIRNITPVEISFCVGYVAVMSDLEVLILKLESNPKYGESANHHPHKTNSRMKPAEGISNETLQLESDDFVICQKPMELLGEKSEQSGISVTLESTGLDDEKIKYFHVQHLLYRRFAPDISSYVLSDDIKLHSLQLLPIYQTGSLTSERKNSYQEKELLSLFCFFSLPHVGYLYMVVKSVELMSVYQYPERSQQAVLTPQFLHVITSNYLQCFTVRCSAAAAREEDPDMDSTVKACPPVSMDVCALRIQLFIGLKAICHFKNHIILLTKADSETIPERRESPKRLLSRKATSVKLKTPPVAEAGWNLYIVNTTSPVQLYREMVDYSNTYKTAKTQSCIHLLSEAHLLVRAALMDPSQLEPAEKAELLEAFKESCGHLGDCYSRLDTQYSHLALPYYKMSGLSMAEVLARVDWAAEDGSQKYERGLIFYINHSLYENLDEELSEELAARVVQMFHVAEPKQLPHILCSPSMKNVNPLTAMRYLRKLDTSGLSSVLVTLSKAAVALTVGDLDLYRQEMRSHSEMKLVCGFILEPRLLIQQKKGQSVPTELARHLKETQPGLLVASVLGLQKNSKIGIEEADSFFKVLCGKDEDTIPQLLVDFWEAQLVACLPDVLLQELFFKLTSQYIWRLSKRQPPDTIPLRTSEDLINACNHYGLIYPWVNVLVSSDSLADKNYAEDLSKLQSLICGPSFDIASIVPFLEPLSEDTVAGLSVQVLCQTRLKEYEQCIDTLLERCPEAIIPYANHELKEENRTLWWKKLLPELCQRIKCGGEKYQLYLSSLKETLSVVAVELELRDFLNVLPEDGTAAFFLPYLLYCSRKKSLT
;
A
#
# COMPACT_ATOMS: atom_id res chain seq x y z
N MET A 1 8.49 -29.48 -19.71
CA MET A 1 8.71 -30.48 -18.65
C MET A 1 8.40 -29.81 -17.32
N VAL A 2 7.51 -30.39 -16.52
CA VAL A 2 7.14 -29.86 -15.19
C VAL A 2 8.26 -30.21 -14.20
N HIS A 3 8.66 -29.26 -13.34
CA HIS A 3 9.62 -29.54 -12.28
C HIS A 3 8.99 -30.50 -11.25
N LEU A 4 9.71 -31.55 -10.86
CA LEU A 4 9.30 -32.48 -9.82
C LEU A 4 10.24 -32.33 -8.62
N TYR A 5 9.68 -31.91 -7.49
CA TYR A 5 10.34 -31.99 -6.19
C TYR A 5 9.78 -33.20 -5.45
N ASN A 6 10.57 -33.90 -4.65
CA ASN A 6 10.10 -35.05 -3.88
C ASN A 6 9.83 -34.64 -2.42
N LEU A 7 8.70 -33.99 -2.20
CA LEU A 7 8.26 -33.45 -0.91
C LEU A 7 7.09 -34.25 -0.34
N HIS A 8 6.71 -34.04 0.92
CA HIS A 8 5.67 -34.84 1.60
C HIS A 8 4.42 -34.01 1.92
N PRO A 9 3.57 -33.68 0.91
CA PRO A 9 2.34 -32.92 1.14
C PRO A 9 1.22 -33.73 1.84
N PHE A 10 1.38 -35.05 1.92
CA PHE A 10 0.42 -35.97 2.53
C PHE A 10 1.00 -36.60 3.79
N GLY A 11 0.22 -36.59 4.87
CA GLY A 11 0.53 -37.17 6.17
C GLY A 11 -0.09 -38.55 6.37
N SER A 12 -0.77 -38.75 7.49
CA SER A 12 -1.39 -40.03 7.84
C SER A 12 -2.65 -40.33 7.02
N GLN A 13 -2.94 -41.62 6.82
CA GLN A 13 -4.13 -42.11 6.14
C GLN A 13 -4.95 -43.00 7.07
N GLN A 14 -6.27 -42.95 6.95
CA GLN A 14 -7.21 -43.77 7.71
C GLN A 14 -8.34 -44.28 6.81
N VAL A 15 -8.86 -45.47 7.09
CA VAL A 15 -9.98 -46.05 6.35
C VAL A 15 -11.28 -45.75 7.08
N VAL A 16 -12.26 -45.20 6.37
CA VAL A 16 -13.59 -44.95 6.92
C VAL A 16 -14.33 -46.29 7.05
N PRO A 17 -14.88 -46.63 8.23
CA PRO A 17 -15.54 -47.92 8.47
C PRO A 17 -16.96 -47.95 7.88
N CYS A 18 -17.07 -47.80 6.56
CA CYS A 18 -18.35 -47.87 5.84
C CYS A 18 -18.86 -49.32 5.77
N LYS A 19 -20.16 -49.52 5.95
CA LYS A 19 -20.79 -50.86 5.85
C LYS A 19 -21.16 -51.25 4.42
N LEU A 20 -21.42 -50.26 3.58
CA LEU A 20 -21.86 -50.41 2.19
C LEU A 20 -20.90 -49.65 1.27
N GLU A 21 -20.85 -50.06 0.00
CA GLU A 21 -20.03 -49.40 -1.02
C GLU A 21 -20.49 -47.93 -1.18
N PRO A 22 -19.58 -46.95 -1.02
CA PRO A 22 -19.91 -45.54 -1.16
C PRO A 22 -20.11 -45.20 -2.64
N GLU A 23 -21.30 -44.67 -2.98
CA GLU A 23 -21.60 -44.19 -4.34
C GLU A 23 -21.30 -42.69 -4.48
N ARG A 24 -21.53 -41.91 -3.43
CA ARG A 24 -21.24 -40.47 -3.35
C ARG A 24 -20.75 -40.10 -1.96
N PHE A 25 -19.91 -39.08 -1.88
CA PHE A 25 -19.46 -38.52 -0.61
C PHE A 25 -19.15 -37.04 -0.74
N CYS A 26 -19.28 -36.30 0.36
CA CYS A 26 -18.90 -34.89 0.42
C CYS A 26 -18.57 -34.49 1.87
N GLY A 27 -17.73 -33.46 2.03
CA GLY A 27 -17.51 -32.83 3.33
C GLY A 27 -18.77 -32.15 3.88
N GLY A 28 -18.89 -32.07 5.20
CA GLY A 28 -20.05 -31.59 5.93
C GLY A 28 -19.68 -30.65 7.07
N GLY A 29 -19.65 -29.35 6.78
CA GLY A 29 -19.47 -28.29 7.78
C GLY A 29 -18.09 -28.36 8.44
N PRO A 30 -17.94 -28.03 9.73
CA PRO A 30 -16.63 -28.01 10.34
C PRO A 30 -16.03 -29.40 10.59
N ASP A 31 -16.83 -30.47 10.62
CA ASP A 31 -16.43 -31.68 11.32
C ASP A 31 -17.11 -32.99 10.87
N ALA A 32 -17.83 -33.02 9.75
CA ALA A 32 -18.51 -34.22 9.25
C ALA A 32 -18.10 -34.63 7.83
N LEU A 33 -18.14 -35.93 7.55
CA LEU A 33 -18.04 -36.53 6.21
C LEU A 33 -19.33 -37.28 5.93
N PHE A 34 -20.04 -36.91 4.87
CA PHE A 34 -21.23 -37.63 4.42
C PHE A 34 -20.85 -38.67 3.37
N VAL A 35 -21.37 -39.88 3.55
CA VAL A 35 -21.20 -41.00 2.64
C VAL A 35 -22.58 -41.56 2.30
N ALA A 36 -22.94 -41.52 1.01
CA ALA A 36 -24.18 -42.07 0.49
C ALA A 36 -23.94 -43.42 -0.19
N ALA A 37 -24.73 -44.41 0.20
CA ALA A 37 -24.76 -45.74 -0.38
C ALA A 37 -26.22 -46.13 -0.66
N GLY A 38 -26.63 -46.13 -1.93
CA GLY A 38 -28.02 -46.39 -2.31
C GLY A 38 -28.98 -45.34 -1.75
N CYS A 39 -29.89 -45.76 -0.87
CA CYS A 39 -30.88 -44.89 -0.21
C CYS A 39 -30.53 -44.53 1.24
N LYS A 40 -29.25 -44.66 1.64
CA LYS A 40 -28.78 -44.37 3.00
C LYS A 40 -27.60 -43.40 2.95
N VAL A 41 -27.62 -42.41 3.84
CA VAL A 41 -26.51 -41.48 4.08
C VAL A 41 -26.00 -41.69 5.51
N GLU A 42 -24.71 -41.91 5.64
CA GLU A 42 -23.98 -42.02 6.91
C GLU A 42 -23.08 -40.79 7.07
N ALA A 43 -23.11 -40.17 8.26
CA ALA A 43 -22.25 -39.04 8.60
C ALA A 43 -21.19 -39.49 9.60
N PHE A 44 -19.91 -39.27 9.29
CA PHE A 44 -18.76 -39.62 10.13
C PHE A 44 -18.09 -38.36 10.68
N ALA A 45 -17.58 -38.42 11.91
CA ALA A 45 -16.78 -37.35 12.51
C ALA A 45 -15.37 -37.30 11.90
N VAL A 46 -14.92 -36.10 11.52
CA VAL A 46 -13.59 -35.88 10.90
C VAL A 46 -12.67 -35.05 11.80
N SER A 47 -13.12 -34.67 13.00
CA SER A 47 -12.31 -33.96 14.00
C SER A 47 -12.50 -34.54 15.41
N GLY A 48 -11.42 -34.81 16.15
CA GLY A 48 -11.43 -35.33 17.52
C GLY A 48 -10.36 -36.40 17.79
N GLN A 49 -10.27 -36.92 19.03
CA GLN A 49 -9.35 -38.01 19.42
C GLN A 49 -9.61 -39.33 18.66
N GLU A 50 -10.84 -39.54 18.18
CA GLU A 50 -11.25 -40.71 17.39
C GLU A 50 -11.84 -40.26 16.04
N LEU A 51 -10.99 -40.16 15.02
CA LEU A 51 -11.39 -39.92 13.64
C LEU A 51 -12.26 -41.08 13.10
N CYS A 52 -13.22 -40.76 12.23
CA CYS A 52 -14.14 -41.70 11.58
C CYS A 52 -15.21 -42.35 12.48
N GLN A 53 -15.55 -41.75 13.64
CA GLN A 53 -16.69 -42.21 14.43
C GLN A 53 -18.02 -41.88 13.74
N PRO A 54 -18.96 -42.84 13.58
CA PRO A 54 -20.27 -42.55 12.99
C PRO A 54 -21.09 -41.65 13.93
N ARG A 55 -21.56 -40.51 13.40
CA ARG A 55 -22.38 -39.51 14.11
C ARG A 55 -23.86 -39.81 14.02
N CYS A 56 -24.34 -39.99 12.80
CA CYS A 56 -25.74 -40.30 12.51
C CYS A 56 -25.85 -40.99 11.16
N ALA A 57 -26.99 -41.65 10.94
CA ALA A 57 -27.34 -42.22 9.65
C ALA A 57 -28.83 -42.00 9.39
N PHE A 58 -29.18 -41.78 8.13
CA PHE A 58 -30.55 -41.57 7.72
C PHE A 58 -30.83 -42.11 6.32
N SER A 59 -32.07 -42.53 6.11
CA SER A 59 -32.56 -42.95 4.80
C SER A 59 -33.02 -41.76 3.99
N THR A 60 -32.64 -41.75 2.72
CA THR A 60 -33.18 -40.87 1.68
C THR A 60 -34.44 -41.48 1.07
N LEU A 61 -35.21 -40.70 0.30
CA LEU A 61 -36.47 -41.16 -0.29
C LEU A 61 -36.27 -41.92 -1.61
N GLY A 62 -35.11 -41.76 -2.25
CA GLY A 62 -34.64 -42.52 -3.41
C GLY A 62 -33.11 -42.71 -3.39
N ARG A 63 -32.57 -43.35 -4.44
CA ARG A 63 -31.13 -43.60 -4.59
C ARG A 63 -30.40 -42.29 -4.89
N VAL A 64 -29.33 -41.98 -4.16
CA VAL A 64 -28.59 -40.73 -4.30
C VAL A 64 -27.70 -40.74 -5.56
N LEU A 65 -27.97 -39.84 -6.52
CA LEU A 65 -27.18 -39.68 -7.75
C LEU A 65 -26.13 -38.57 -7.64
N ARG A 66 -26.44 -37.50 -6.90
CA ARG A 66 -25.56 -36.37 -6.58
C ARG A 66 -25.82 -35.92 -5.14
N LEU A 67 -24.77 -35.46 -4.47
CA LEU A 67 -24.80 -35.03 -3.09
C LEU A 67 -23.87 -33.83 -2.92
N ALA A 68 -24.35 -32.77 -2.26
CA ALA A 68 -23.52 -31.64 -1.85
C ALA A 68 -24.01 -31.08 -0.52
N TYR A 69 -23.11 -30.47 0.24
CA TYR A 69 -23.41 -29.82 1.49
C TYR A 69 -23.12 -28.33 1.40
N SER A 70 -24.01 -27.51 1.96
CA SER A 70 -23.85 -26.07 2.08
C SER A 70 -23.42 -25.74 3.50
N GLU A 71 -22.20 -25.23 3.68
CA GLU A 71 -21.72 -24.78 5.00
C GLU A 71 -22.42 -23.50 5.45
N ALA A 72 -22.56 -22.53 4.54
CA ALA A 72 -23.26 -21.27 4.84
C ALA A 72 -24.73 -21.47 5.22
N GLY A 73 -25.41 -22.45 4.63
CA GLY A 73 -26.80 -22.77 4.93
C GLY A 73 -27.02 -23.93 5.90
N ASP A 74 -25.97 -24.66 6.29
CA ASP A 74 -26.05 -25.91 7.08
C ASP A 74 -27.12 -26.92 6.62
N TYR A 75 -27.15 -27.22 5.32
CA TYR A 75 -28.05 -28.23 4.74
C TYR A 75 -27.32 -29.16 3.77
N LEU A 76 -27.83 -30.38 3.65
CA LEU A 76 -27.36 -31.36 2.67
C LEU A 76 -28.38 -31.47 1.54
N VAL A 77 -27.96 -31.34 0.28
CA VAL A 77 -28.84 -31.43 -0.89
C VAL A 77 -28.49 -32.66 -1.72
N ALA A 78 -29.51 -33.35 -2.21
CA ALA A 78 -29.37 -34.53 -3.05
C ALA A 78 -30.26 -34.49 -4.29
N ILE A 79 -29.73 -35.01 -5.40
CA ILE A 79 -30.54 -35.46 -6.53
C ILE A 79 -30.75 -36.97 -6.34
N GLU A 80 -32.00 -37.38 -6.24
CA GLU A 80 -32.38 -38.76 -5.94
C GLU A 80 -33.19 -39.38 -7.07
N GLU A 81 -32.91 -40.63 -7.38
CA GLU A 81 -33.71 -41.44 -8.31
C GLU A 81 -34.71 -42.30 -7.54
N LYS A 82 -35.98 -42.17 -7.89
CA LYS A 82 -37.06 -43.03 -7.42
C LYS A 82 -37.99 -43.35 -8.58
N ASN A 83 -38.23 -44.64 -8.84
CA ASN A 83 -39.10 -45.10 -9.93
C ASN A 83 -38.70 -44.52 -11.31
N LYS A 84 -37.40 -44.42 -11.61
CA LYS A 84 -36.83 -43.82 -12.84
C LYS A 84 -37.10 -42.32 -13.03
N ALA A 85 -37.62 -41.62 -12.02
CA ALA A 85 -37.74 -40.17 -11.99
C ALA A 85 -36.72 -39.59 -11.00
N THR A 86 -36.15 -38.43 -11.33
CA THR A 86 -35.20 -37.72 -10.47
C THR A 86 -35.88 -36.60 -9.69
N PHE A 87 -35.51 -36.46 -8.42
CA PHE A 87 -36.09 -35.51 -7.47
C PHE A 87 -34.98 -34.73 -6.78
N LEU A 88 -35.22 -33.44 -6.53
CA LEU A 88 -34.33 -32.58 -5.77
C LEU A 88 -34.85 -32.42 -4.34
N ARG A 89 -34.00 -32.72 -3.36
CA ARG A 89 -34.36 -32.67 -1.93
C ARG A 89 -33.24 -32.05 -1.11
N ALA A 90 -33.60 -31.18 -0.17
CA ALA A 90 -32.70 -30.68 0.86
C ALA A 90 -33.03 -31.28 2.22
N TYR A 91 -32.00 -31.63 2.97
CA TYR A 91 -32.02 -32.27 4.27
C TYR A 91 -31.44 -31.30 5.30
N VAL A 92 -32.27 -30.89 6.25
CA VAL A 92 -31.95 -29.86 7.26
C VAL A 92 -32.11 -30.47 8.65
N ASN A 93 -31.37 -29.95 9.64
CA ASN A 93 -31.36 -30.46 11.02
C ASN A 93 -30.98 -31.95 11.09
N TRP A 94 -30.12 -32.39 10.18
CA TRP A 94 -29.67 -33.79 10.09
C TRP A 94 -28.96 -34.26 11.36
N ARG A 95 -28.30 -33.35 12.11
CA ARG A 95 -27.66 -33.63 13.41
C ARG A 95 -28.63 -34.09 14.50
N SER A 96 -29.91 -33.73 14.38
CA SER A 96 -30.93 -34.09 15.38
C SER A 96 -31.38 -35.56 15.27
N LYS A 97 -31.01 -36.25 14.18
CA LYS A 97 -31.32 -37.67 13.98
C LYS A 97 -30.32 -38.60 14.68
N ARG A 98 -30.44 -38.72 16.00
CA ARG A 98 -29.57 -39.60 16.82
C ARG A 98 -29.92 -41.09 16.75
N THR A 99 -31.15 -41.43 16.36
CA THR A 99 -31.61 -42.83 16.19
C THR A 99 -32.41 -43.00 14.90
N GLU A 100 -32.34 -44.18 14.25
CA GLU A 100 -33.04 -44.47 12.97
C GLU A 100 -34.57 -44.27 13.05
N ASN A 101 -35.17 -44.38 14.25
CA ASN A 101 -36.62 -44.25 14.50
C ASN A 101 -37.10 -42.81 14.76
N SER A 102 -36.22 -41.80 14.66
CA SER A 102 -36.60 -40.40 14.87
C SER A 102 -37.55 -39.94 13.77
N ARG A 103 -38.67 -39.28 14.14
CA ARG A 103 -39.64 -38.75 13.18
C ARG A 103 -38.95 -37.77 12.22
N VAL A 104 -39.34 -37.77 10.94
CA VAL A 104 -38.81 -36.84 9.92
C VAL A 104 -39.98 -36.03 9.37
N CYS A 105 -39.81 -34.71 9.26
CA CYS A 105 -40.80 -33.84 8.63
C CYS A 105 -40.50 -33.75 7.12
N ILE A 106 -41.52 -33.85 6.27
CA ILE A 106 -41.39 -33.64 4.82
C ILE A 106 -42.28 -32.46 4.46
N ARG A 107 -41.73 -31.48 3.75
CA ARG A 107 -42.46 -30.29 3.30
C ARG A 107 -42.01 -29.86 1.91
N MET A 108 -42.86 -29.12 1.21
CA MET A 108 -42.52 -28.50 -0.07
C MET A 108 -41.88 -27.14 0.14
N VAL A 109 -41.01 -26.72 -0.78
CA VAL A 109 -40.47 -25.35 -0.82
C VAL A 109 -41.59 -24.32 -0.80
N GLY A 110 -41.49 -23.31 0.08
CA GLY A 110 -42.43 -22.19 0.15
C GLY A 110 -43.80 -22.54 0.73
N HIS A 111 -43.95 -23.72 1.34
CA HIS A 111 -45.18 -24.09 2.04
C HIS A 111 -45.18 -23.53 3.47
N ASP A 112 -46.18 -22.71 3.79
CA ASP A 112 -46.33 -22.10 5.12
C ASP A 112 -46.58 -23.16 6.20
N VAL A 113 -45.78 -23.13 7.26
CA VAL A 113 -45.90 -24.05 8.39
C VAL A 113 -46.99 -23.53 9.33
N GLU A 114 -48.20 -24.12 9.28
CA GLU A 114 -49.29 -23.76 10.18
C GLU A 114 -48.96 -24.08 11.66
N THR A 115 -49.36 -23.18 12.55
CA THR A 115 -49.06 -23.11 13.98
C THR A 115 -50.00 -23.98 14.84
N PRO A 116 -49.71 -25.30 14.96
CA PRO A 116 -49.71 -25.88 16.31
C PRO A 116 -48.50 -26.79 16.61
N LEU A 117 -47.52 -26.92 15.71
CA LEU A 117 -46.40 -27.88 15.81
C LEU A 117 -45.06 -27.29 16.31
N CYS A 118 -45.06 -26.05 16.83
CA CYS A 118 -43.88 -25.17 16.91
C CYS A 118 -42.67 -25.64 17.74
N GLU A 119 -42.84 -26.43 18.81
CA GLU A 119 -41.68 -26.76 19.67
C GLU A 119 -40.81 -27.91 19.14
N THR A 120 -41.38 -28.84 18.36
CA THR A 120 -40.66 -30.06 17.93
C THR A 120 -39.75 -29.88 16.70
N PHE A 121 -39.84 -28.76 15.98
CA PHE A 121 -39.12 -28.60 14.69
C PHE A 121 -37.63 -28.36 14.81
N ARG A 122 -37.16 -27.76 15.92
CA ARG A 122 -35.72 -27.48 16.11
C ARG A 122 -34.90 -28.76 16.27
N ASP A 123 -35.50 -29.74 16.94
CA ASP A 123 -34.89 -31.04 17.25
C ASP A 123 -35.32 -32.16 16.29
N GLN A 124 -36.00 -31.82 15.20
CA GLN A 124 -36.45 -32.79 14.20
C GLN A 124 -35.79 -32.53 12.84
N MET A 125 -35.31 -33.60 12.22
CA MET A 125 -34.81 -33.56 10.85
C MET A 125 -35.96 -33.27 9.86
N SER A 126 -35.73 -32.37 8.91
CA SER A 126 -36.71 -32.02 7.87
C SER A 126 -36.15 -32.26 6.46
N ILE A 127 -37.06 -32.61 5.56
CA ILE A 127 -36.81 -32.81 4.13
C ILE A 127 -37.64 -31.78 3.38
N ILE A 128 -36.97 -30.94 2.60
CA ILE A 128 -37.59 -29.93 1.74
C ILE A 128 -37.54 -30.46 0.31
N GLU A 129 -38.70 -30.76 -0.27
CA GLU A 129 -38.82 -31.20 -1.66
C GLU A 129 -38.95 -29.99 -2.60
N MET A 130 -38.10 -29.96 -3.63
CA MET A 130 -37.99 -28.86 -4.59
C MET A 130 -38.46 -29.30 -5.98
N PRO A 131 -39.74 -29.11 -6.34
CA PRO A 131 -40.27 -29.61 -7.59
C PRO A 131 -39.69 -28.81 -8.76
N LEU A 132 -39.21 -29.53 -9.78
CA LEU A 132 -38.66 -28.96 -11.00
C LEU A 132 -39.48 -29.43 -12.21
N SER A 133 -39.64 -28.54 -13.20
CA SER A 133 -40.30 -28.86 -14.47
C SER A 133 -39.51 -29.83 -15.36
N GLU A 134 -38.19 -29.92 -15.14
CA GLU A 134 -37.28 -30.79 -15.88
C GLU A 134 -36.45 -31.60 -14.88
N ALA A 135 -35.91 -32.73 -15.33
CA ALA A 135 -35.07 -33.59 -14.52
C ALA A 135 -33.75 -32.87 -14.12
N PRO A 136 -33.43 -32.74 -12.82
CA PRO A 136 -32.15 -32.19 -12.39
C PRO A 136 -31.00 -33.12 -12.76
N LEU A 137 -29.91 -32.56 -13.30
CA LEU A 137 -28.71 -33.27 -13.76
C LEU A 137 -27.52 -33.05 -12.81
N CYS A 138 -27.32 -31.82 -12.37
CA CYS A 138 -26.20 -31.41 -11.52
C CYS A 138 -26.63 -30.28 -10.57
N LEU A 139 -25.85 -30.05 -9.52
CA LEU A 139 -26.14 -29.05 -8.51
C LEU A 139 -24.85 -28.41 -7.96
N SER A 140 -24.95 -27.20 -7.42
CA SER A 140 -23.87 -26.49 -6.76
C SER A 140 -24.40 -25.57 -5.67
N CYS A 141 -23.76 -25.58 -4.49
CA CYS A 141 -24.11 -24.71 -3.37
C CYS A 141 -23.14 -23.52 -3.32
N CYS A 142 -23.67 -22.31 -3.16
CA CYS A 142 -22.87 -21.10 -3.01
C CYS A 142 -22.14 -21.11 -1.65
N PRO A 143 -20.81 -21.01 -1.62
CA PRO A 143 -20.04 -21.07 -0.37
C PRO A 143 -20.28 -19.88 0.56
N VAL A 144 -20.74 -18.74 0.03
CA VAL A 144 -21.00 -17.50 0.82
C VAL A 144 -22.44 -17.41 1.32
N LYS A 145 -23.42 -17.44 0.41
CA LYS A 145 -24.83 -17.19 0.74
C LYS A 145 -25.61 -18.45 1.10
N GLY A 146 -25.08 -19.63 0.78
CA GLY A 146 -25.81 -20.88 0.90
C GLY A 146 -26.94 -21.05 -0.12
N ASP A 147 -27.01 -20.20 -1.14
CA ASP A 147 -27.93 -20.35 -2.27
C ASP A 147 -27.62 -21.63 -3.08
N LEU A 148 -28.63 -22.25 -3.67
CA LEU A 148 -28.52 -23.50 -4.43
C LEU A 148 -28.77 -23.25 -5.93
N LEU A 149 -27.82 -23.63 -6.78
CA LEU A 149 -27.99 -23.64 -8.23
C LEU A 149 -28.15 -25.08 -8.75
N VAL A 150 -29.10 -25.30 -9.65
CA VAL A 150 -29.44 -26.63 -10.17
C VAL A 150 -29.46 -26.60 -11.69
N GLY A 151 -28.69 -27.50 -12.32
CA GLY A 151 -28.64 -27.64 -13.77
C GLY A 151 -29.66 -28.66 -14.28
N CYS A 152 -30.47 -28.24 -15.25
CA CYS A 152 -31.36 -29.05 -16.06
C CYS A 152 -30.84 -29.09 -17.51
N THR A 153 -31.51 -29.78 -18.42
CA THR A 153 -31.03 -29.98 -19.80
C THR A 153 -30.72 -28.68 -20.54
N ASN A 154 -31.60 -27.67 -20.44
CA ASN A 154 -31.47 -26.39 -21.17
C ASN A 154 -31.65 -25.15 -20.26
N LYS A 155 -31.60 -25.33 -18.94
CA LYS A 155 -31.79 -24.24 -17.98
C LYS A 155 -31.09 -24.50 -16.65
N LEU A 156 -30.73 -23.44 -15.95
CA LEU A 156 -30.29 -23.47 -14.56
C LEU A 156 -31.35 -22.82 -13.69
N VAL A 157 -31.66 -23.41 -12.55
CA VAL A 157 -32.64 -22.89 -11.60
C VAL A 157 -31.91 -22.51 -10.31
N LEU A 158 -32.01 -21.24 -9.93
CA LEU A 158 -31.45 -20.69 -8.70
C LEU A 158 -32.51 -20.66 -7.61
N PHE A 159 -32.19 -21.29 -6.48
CA PHE A 159 -32.94 -21.24 -5.24
C PHE A 159 -32.16 -20.40 -4.24
N SER A 160 -32.71 -19.25 -3.88
CA SER A 160 -32.15 -18.40 -2.84
C SER A 160 -32.53 -18.92 -1.46
N LEU A 161 -31.56 -18.98 -0.55
CA LEU A 161 -31.78 -19.41 0.83
C LEU A 161 -32.63 -18.36 1.56
N LYS A 162 -33.70 -18.79 2.23
CA LYS A 162 -34.55 -17.92 3.07
C LYS A 162 -34.67 -18.51 4.48
N TYR A 163 -34.71 -17.63 5.48
CA TYR A 163 -35.06 -18.01 6.85
C TYR A 163 -36.44 -17.44 7.16
N GLN A 164 -37.44 -18.30 7.24
CA GLN A 164 -38.80 -17.91 7.58
C GLN A 164 -38.92 -17.79 9.10
N ILE A 165 -39.22 -16.59 9.59
CA ILE A 165 -39.42 -16.34 11.01
C ILE A 165 -40.83 -16.81 11.37
N ILE A 166 -40.93 -17.86 12.19
CA ILE A 166 -42.21 -18.38 12.67
C ILE A 166 -42.63 -17.63 13.95
N ASN A 167 -41.69 -17.39 14.88
CA ASN A 167 -41.85 -16.60 16.11
C ASN A 167 -40.55 -15.80 16.40
N GLU A 168 -40.55 -14.86 17.37
CA GLU A 168 -39.38 -14.01 17.71
C GLU A 168 -38.07 -14.79 17.99
N GLU A 169 -38.15 -16.06 18.41
CA GLU A 169 -36.99 -16.92 18.71
C GLU A 169 -36.77 -18.07 17.70
N LEU A 170 -37.66 -18.26 16.72
CA LEU A 170 -37.65 -19.44 15.84
C LEU A 170 -37.67 -19.05 14.36
N SER A 171 -36.55 -19.33 13.69
CA SER A 171 -36.40 -19.26 12.24
C SER A 171 -36.26 -20.66 11.63
N VAL A 172 -37.03 -20.96 10.59
CA VAL A 172 -36.92 -22.20 9.82
C VAL A 172 -36.28 -21.91 8.47
N LEU A 173 -35.27 -22.71 8.10
CA LEU A 173 -34.61 -22.63 6.79
C LEU A 173 -35.53 -23.15 5.70
N ASP A 174 -35.79 -22.33 4.69
CA ASP A 174 -36.47 -22.67 3.44
C ASP A 174 -35.73 -22.08 2.23
N PHE A 175 -36.30 -22.24 1.04
CA PHE A 175 -35.78 -21.71 -0.21
C PHE A 175 -36.85 -20.90 -0.94
N GLU A 176 -36.40 -19.97 -1.76
CA GLU A 176 -37.23 -19.32 -2.77
C GLU A 176 -36.62 -19.58 -4.14
N ARG A 177 -37.44 -20.07 -5.07
CA ARG A 177 -37.04 -20.11 -6.48
C ARG A 177 -36.97 -18.68 -7.01
N SER A 178 -35.76 -18.14 -7.14
CA SER A 178 -35.54 -16.72 -7.41
C SER A 178 -35.31 -16.42 -8.89
N LEU A 179 -34.62 -17.29 -9.62
CA LEU A 179 -34.21 -17.06 -11.00
C LEU A 179 -34.14 -18.36 -11.81
N VAL A 180 -34.60 -18.32 -13.06
CA VAL A 180 -34.36 -19.36 -14.07
C VAL A 180 -33.49 -18.76 -15.18
N ILE A 181 -32.36 -19.41 -15.44
CA ILE A 181 -31.39 -19.03 -16.47
C ILE A 181 -31.54 -20.02 -17.62
N HIS A 182 -32.16 -19.60 -18.72
CA HIS A 182 -32.27 -20.45 -19.90
C HIS A 182 -30.96 -20.40 -20.68
N ILE A 183 -30.36 -21.56 -20.95
CA ILE A 183 -29.11 -21.68 -21.69
C ILE A 183 -29.35 -22.66 -22.84
N ARG A 184 -29.33 -22.13 -24.08
CA ARG A 184 -29.53 -22.96 -25.28
C ARG A 184 -28.19 -23.39 -25.86
N ASN A 185 -28.19 -24.56 -26.52
CA ASN A 185 -27.04 -25.12 -27.24
C ASN A 185 -25.89 -25.63 -26.35
N ILE A 186 -26.09 -25.76 -25.04
CA ILE A 186 -25.15 -26.41 -24.12
C ILE A 186 -25.93 -27.15 -23.03
N THR A 187 -25.58 -28.42 -22.81
CA THR A 187 -26.20 -29.24 -21.75
C THR A 187 -25.20 -29.39 -20.60
N PRO A 188 -25.58 -28.99 -19.37
CA PRO A 188 -24.66 -29.00 -18.23
C PRO A 188 -24.41 -30.43 -17.72
N VAL A 189 -23.15 -30.83 -17.69
CA VAL A 189 -22.66 -32.04 -17.01
C VAL A 189 -22.29 -31.71 -15.56
N GLU A 190 -21.61 -30.57 -15.37
CA GLU A 190 -21.24 -30.04 -14.06
C GLU A 190 -21.45 -28.52 -14.04
N ILE A 191 -21.78 -27.98 -12.86
CA ILE A 191 -21.94 -26.54 -12.64
C ILE A 191 -21.22 -26.15 -11.36
N SER A 192 -20.73 -24.91 -11.31
CA SER A 192 -20.17 -24.32 -10.10
C SER A 192 -20.71 -22.91 -9.92
N PHE A 193 -21.08 -22.56 -8.69
CA PHE A 193 -21.76 -21.30 -8.38
C PHE A 193 -21.13 -20.58 -7.18
N CYS A 194 -20.79 -19.30 -7.35
CA CYS A 194 -20.24 -18.48 -6.28
C CYS A 194 -20.64 -17.01 -6.46
N VAL A 195 -21.47 -16.47 -5.56
CA VAL A 195 -21.82 -15.02 -5.48
C VAL A 195 -22.19 -14.41 -6.85
N GLY A 196 -23.11 -15.03 -7.58
CA GLY A 196 -23.54 -14.54 -8.90
C GLY A 196 -22.65 -14.96 -10.08
N TYR A 197 -21.48 -15.54 -9.84
CA TYR A 197 -20.68 -16.18 -10.88
C TYR A 197 -21.15 -17.62 -11.09
N VAL A 198 -21.42 -17.97 -12.33
CA VAL A 198 -21.93 -19.28 -12.75
C VAL A 198 -20.95 -19.86 -13.77
N ALA A 199 -20.37 -21.02 -13.47
CA ALA A 199 -19.61 -21.80 -14.42
C ALA A 199 -20.41 -23.04 -14.83
N VAL A 200 -20.44 -23.31 -16.13
CA VAL A 200 -21.15 -24.43 -16.76
C VAL A 200 -20.16 -25.23 -17.59
N MET A 201 -20.11 -26.54 -17.37
CA MET A 201 -19.27 -27.47 -18.12
C MET A 201 -20.16 -28.50 -18.82
N SER A 202 -19.97 -28.66 -20.13
CA SER A 202 -20.44 -29.80 -20.92
C SER A 202 -19.28 -30.78 -21.16
N ASP A 203 -19.47 -31.79 -22.01
CA ASP A 203 -18.41 -32.77 -22.32
C ASP A 203 -17.12 -32.11 -22.86
N LEU A 204 -17.22 -31.02 -23.64
CA LEU A 204 -16.08 -30.37 -24.31
C LEU A 204 -16.15 -28.83 -24.30
N GLU A 205 -17.11 -28.24 -23.59
CA GLU A 205 -17.28 -26.79 -23.54
C GLU A 205 -17.37 -26.30 -22.11
N VAL A 206 -16.82 -25.12 -21.86
CA VAL A 206 -16.94 -24.41 -20.59
C VAL A 206 -17.44 -22.99 -20.88
N LEU A 207 -18.46 -22.59 -20.13
CA LEU A 207 -19.04 -21.25 -20.15
C LEU A 207 -19.02 -20.66 -18.75
N ILE A 208 -18.52 -19.43 -18.59
CA ILE A 208 -18.55 -18.68 -17.35
C ILE A 208 -19.36 -17.41 -17.56
N LEU A 209 -20.31 -17.19 -16.67
CA LEU A 209 -21.25 -16.08 -16.67
C LEU A 209 -21.18 -15.34 -15.33
N LYS A 210 -21.46 -14.05 -15.34
CA LYS A 210 -21.68 -13.24 -14.14
C LYS A 210 -23.09 -12.66 -14.17
N LEU A 211 -23.83 -12.89 -13.10
CA LEU A 211 -25.16 -12.35 -12.89
C LEU A 211 -25.03 -10.99 -12.19
N GLU A 212 -25.49 -9.91 -12.84
CA GLU A 212 -25.34 -8.55 -12.33
C GLU A 212 -26.65 -7.96 -11.79
N SER A 213 -26.53 -7.29 -10.64
CA SER A 213 -27.58 -6.51 -10.00
C SER A 213 -27.43 -5.02 -10.35
N ASN A 214 -28.51 -4.32 -10.70
CA ASN A 214 -28.45 -2.92 -11.09
C ASN A 214 -28.04 -2.04 -9.87
N PRO A 215 -26.98 -1.22 -9.95
CA PRO A 215 -26.60 -0.35 -8.83
C PRO A 215 -27.70 0.70 -8.63
N LYS A 216 -28.24 0.76 -7.41
CA LYS A 216 -29.16 1.84 -7.05
C LYS A 216 -28.36 3.11 -6.77
N TYR A 217 -28.60 4.13 -7.59
CA TYR A 217 -28.32 5.56 -7.41
C TYR A 217 -26.85 6.00 -7.27
N GLY A 218 -26.32 6.57 -8.36
CA GLY A 218 -25.12 7.41 -8.37
C GLY A 218 -24.72 7.77 -9.80
N GLU A 219 -24.93 9.04 -10.17
CA GLU A 219 -24.50 9.72 -11.40
C GLU A 219 -25.26 9.40 -12.71
N SER A 220 -26.17 10.33 -13.00
CA SER A 220 -26.74 10.60 -14.32
C SER A 220 -25.66 10.91 -15.35
N ALA A 221 -25.37 9.95 -16.23
CA ALA A 221 -24.82 10.20 -17.55
C ALA A 221 -25.85 9.76 -18.59
N ASN A 222 -26.35 10.72 -19.36
CA ASN A 222 -27.30 10.52 -20.44
C ASN A 222 -26.71 9.61 -21.53
N HIS A 223 -27.16 8.36 -21.58
CA HIS A 223 -27.11 7.57 -22.81
C HIS A 223 -28.51 7.10 -23.17
N HIS A 224 -29.01 7.62 -24.28
CA HIS A 224 -30.31 7.34 -24.84
C HIS A 224 -30.50 5.82 -25.07
N PRO A 225 -31.69 5.27 -24.81
CA PRO A 225 -32.01 3.92 -25.23
C PRO A 225 -32.08 3.90 -26.76
N HIS A 226 -31.12 3.25 -27.41
CA HIS A 226 -31.23 2.95 -28.83
C HIS A 226 -32.36 1.95 -29.02
N LYS A 227 -33.53 2.51 -29.36
CA LYS A 227 -34.64 1.80 -30.00
C LYS A 227 -34.07 1.00 -31.17
N THR A 228 -34.16 -0.32 -31.09
CA THR A 228 -33.98 -1.21 -32.23
C THR A 228 -35.11 -0.92 -33.21
N ASN A 229 -34.83 -0.06 -34.20
CA ASN A 229 -35.73 0.15 -35.32
C ASN A 229 -35.88 -1.18 -36.07
N SER A 230 -37.07 -1.75 -35.99
CA SER A 230 -37.55 -2.77 -36.91
C SER A 230 -37.44 -2.24 -38.34
N ARG A 231 -36.42 -2.67 -39.07
CA ARG A 231 -36.37 -2.50 -40.52
C ARG A 231 -36.60 -3.86 -41.17
N MET A 232 -37.87 -4.12 -41.48
CA MET A 232 -38.25 -5.09 -42.50
C MET A 232 -37.49 -4.76 -43.80
N LYS A 233 -36.72 -5.75 -44.28
CA LYS A 233 -36.43 -5.97 -45.70
C LYS A 233 -36.47 -7.48 -45.97
N PRO A 234 -36.80 -7.87 -47.20
CA PRO A 234 -37.82 -8.86 -47.47
C PRO A 234 -37.31 -10.30 -47.45
N ALA A 235 -38.25 -11.22 -47.32
CA ALA A 235 -38.09 -12.63 -47.57
C ALA A 235 -37.51 -12.86 -48.98
N GLU A 236 -36.22 -13.22 -49.05
CA GLU A 236 -35.71 -14.07 -50.10
C GLU A 236 -35.43 -15.43 -49.47
N GLY A 237 -36.20 -16.42 -49.91
CA GLY A 237 -36.19 -17.76 -49.37
C GLY A 237 -34.82 -18.40 -49.49
N ILE A 238 -34.27 -18.78 -48.34
CA ILE A 238 -33.47 -19.99 -48.27
C ILE A 238 -34.39 -21.00 -47.61
N SER A 239 -34.81 -21.94 -48.44
CA SER A 239 -35.67 -23.06 -48.12
C SER A 239 -35.28 -23.73 -46.81
N ASN A 240 -36.32 -24.11 -46.06
CA ASN A 240 -36.26 -25.27 -45.19
C ASN A 240 -35.76 -26.47 -45.99
N GLU A 241 -34.48 -26.77 -45.88
CA GLU A 241 -33.94 -28.11 -46.04
C GLU A 241 -33.18 -28.39 -44.74
N THR A 242 -33.87 -28.82 -43.69
CA THR A 242 -33.83 -30.24 -43.28
C THR A 242 -33.26 -31.15 -44.36
N LEU A 243 -31.93 -31.07 -44.55
CA LEU A 243 -31.17 -32.26 -44.91
C LEU A 243 -31.02 -33.07 -43.62
N GLN A 244 -31.99 -33.95 -43.41
CA GLN A 244 -31.69 -35.28 -42.89
C GLN A 244 -30.64 -35.88 -43.84
N LEU A 245 -29.36 -35.54 -43.64
CA LEU A 245 -28.28 -36.35 -44.15
C LEU A 245 -28.11 -37.47 -43.12
N GLU A 246 -28.73 -38.61 -43.40
CA GLU A 246 -28.16 -39.88 -42.95
C GLU A 246 -26.76 -39.96 -43.58
N SER A 247 -25.75 -39.53 -42.84
CA SER A 247 -24.35 -39.76 -43.16
C SER A 247 -23.67 -40.29 -41.92
N ASP A 248 -23.67 -41.62 -41.78
CA ASP A 248 -22.89 -42.36 -40.79
C ASP A 248 -21.37 -42.21 -40.98
N ASP A 249 -20.88 -41.38 -41.91
CA ASP A 249 -19.46 -41.34 -42.30
C ASP A 249 -18.76 -39.96 -42.24
N PHE A 250 -19.40 -38.87 -41.77
CA PHE A 250 -18.73 -37.56 -41.63
C PHE A 250 -19.01 -36.88 -40.28
N VAL A 251 -18.00 -36.80 -39.42
CA VAL A 251 -18.03 -35.99 -38.19
C VAL A 251 -17.58 -34.56 -38.52
N ILE A 252 -18.50 -33.59 -38.44
CA ILE A 252 -18.15 -32.16 -38.54
C ILE A 252 -17.47 -31.76 -37.23
N CYS A 253 -16.15 -31.80 -37.19
CA CYS A 253 -15.40 -31.32 -36.04
C CYS A 253 -15.33 -29.80 -36.03
N GLN A 254 -16.03 -29.20 -35.06
CA GLN A 254 -15.95 -27.78 -34.80
C GLN A 254 -14.54 -27.42 -34.30
N LYS A 255 -14.00 -26.29 -34.76
CA LYS A 255 -12.66 -25.83 -34.38
C LYS A 255 -12.61 -25.49 -32.87
N PRO A 256 -11.46 -25.75 -32.20
CA PRO A 256 -11.26 -25.30 -30.83
C PRO A 256 -11.34 -23.76 -30.79
N MET A 257 -11.92 -23.22 -29.72
CA MET A 257 -12.22 -21.80 -29.60
C MET A 257 -12.04 -21.36 -28.15
N GLU A 258 -11.44 -20.18 -27.96
CA GLU A 258 -11.30 -19.53 -26.66
C GLU A 258 -11.68 -18.06 -26.82
N LEU A 259 -12.70 -17.63 -26.08
CA LEU A 259 -13.24 -16.27 -26.09
C LEU A 259 -13.25 -15.74 -24.66
N LEU A 260 -12.61 -14.59 -24.45
CA LEU A 260 -12.47 -13.93 -23.14
C LEU A 260 -13.24 -12.62 -23.11
N GLY A 261 -13.82 -12.27 -21.96
CA GLY A 261 -14.59 -11.05 -21.74
C GLY A 261 -15.77 -10.93 -22.71
N GLU A 262 -16.07 -9.71 -23.16
CA GLU A 262 -17.19 -9.42 -24.07
C GLU A 262 -17.18 -10.24 -25.37
N LYS A 263 -16.01 -10.68 -25.85
CA LYS A 263 -15.92 -11.55 -27.04
C LYS A 263 -16.63 -12.88 -26.84
N SER A 264 -16.82 -13.33 -25.61
CA SER A 264 -17.50 -14.60 -25.29
C SER A 264 -19.00 -14.60 -25.60
N GLU A 265 -19.62 -13.44 -25.83
CA GLU A 265 -20.98 -13.33 -26.37
C GLU A 265 -21.08 -13.87 -27.81
N GLN A 266 -19.97 -13.92 -28.55
CA GLN A 266 -19.89 -14.45 -29.91
C GLN A 266 -19.81 -15.99 -29.96
N SER A 267 -19.93 -16.67 -28.81
CA SER A 267 -19.90 -18.13 -28.70
C SER A 267 -21.05 -18.84 -29.41
N GLY A 268 -22.16 -18.13 -29.68
CA GLY A 268 -23.39 -18.73 -30.22
C GLY A 268 -24.28 -19.38 -29.15
N ILE A 269 -23.92 -19.26 -27.87
CA ILE A 269 -24.76 -19.66 -26.74
C ILE A 269 -25.65 -18.49 -26.35
N SER A 270 -26.97 -18.66 -26.46
CA SER A 270 -27.93 -17.67 -26.00
C SER A 270 -28.32 -17.91 -24.55
N VAL A 271 -28.16 -16.90 -23.70
CA VAL A 271 -28.57 -16.92 -22.28
C VAL A 271 -29.69 -15.91 -22.05
N THR A 272 -30.79 -16.33 -21.43
CA THR A 272 -31.89 -15.43 -21.05
C THR A 272 -32.34 -15.67 -19.61
N LEU A 273 -32.64 -14.59 -18.89
CA LEU A 273 -33.08 -14.62 -17.49
C LEU A 273 -34.61 -14.54 -17.38
N GLU A 274 -35.19 -15.38 -16.54
CA GLU A 274 -36.59 -15.35 -16.15
C GLU A 274 -36.66 -15.29 -14.61
N SER A 275 -37.18 -14.19 -14.06
CA SER A 275 -37.39 -14.06 -12.62
C SER A 275 -38.69 -14.76 -12.22
N THR A 276 -38.66 -15.47 -11.10
CA THR A 276 -39.79 -16.28 -10.61
C THR A 276 -40.32 -15.84 -9.24
N GLY A 277 -39.86 -14.71 -8.71
CA GLY A 277 -40.31 -14.11 -7.44
C GLY A 277 -41.65 -13.37 -7.58
N LEU A 278 -42.36 -13.18 -6.46
CA LEU A 278 -43.56 -12.35 -6.39
C LEU A 278 -43.19 -10.86 -6.54
N ASP A 279 -44.00 -10.10 -7.27
CA ASP A 279 -43.72 -8.73 -7.78
C ASP A 279 -43.27 -7.67 -6.74
N ASP A 280 -43.33 -7.94 -5.43
CA ASP A 280 -42.94 -7.02 -4.35
C ASP A 280 -41.49 -7.19 -3.83
N GLU A 281 -40.78 -8.27 -4.16
CA GLU A 281 -39.36 -8.43 -3.80
C GLU A 281 -38.45 -8.07 -4.99
N LYS A 282 -37.71 -6.96 -4.85
CA LYS A 282 -36.76 -6.39 -5.83
C LYS A 282 -35.96 -7.49 -6.55
N ILE A 283 -36.22 -7.68 -7.85
CA ILE A 283 -35.42 -8.54 -8.75
C ILE A 283 -33.94 -8.28 -8.49
N LYS A 284 -33.21 -9.32 -8.07
CA LYS A 284 -31.79 -9.20 -7.68
C LYS A 284 -30.86 -9.11 -8.88
N TYR A 285 -31.17 -9.78 -9.98
CA TYR A 285 -30.31 -9.87 -11.17
C TYR A 285 -31.05 -9.44 -12.43
N PHE A 286 -30.49 -8.51 -13.21
CA PHE A 286 -31.11 -7.92 -14.40
C PHE A 286 -30.34 -8.20 -15.69
N HIS A 287 -29.04 -8.47 -15.57
CA HIS A 287 -28.15 -8.62 -16.70
C HIS A 287 -27.23 -9.83 -16.50
N VAL A 288 -26.83 -10.46 -17.60
CA VAL A 288 -25.83 -11.53 -17.64
C VAL A 288 -24.66 -11.03 -18.46
N GLN A 289 -23.49 -11.01 -17.85
CA GLN A 289 -22.24 -10.76 -18.54
C GLN A 289 -21.57 -12.10 -18.86
N HIS A 290 -21.19 -12.33 -20.11
CA HIS A 290 -20.37 -13.47 -20.47
C HIS A 290 -18.88 -13.17 -20.17
N LEU A 291 -18.20 -14.07 -19.46
CA LEU A 291 -16.82 -13.88 -19.03
C LEU A 291 -15.83 -14.75 -19.80
N LEU A 292 -16.14 -16.04 -19.96
CA LEU A 292 -15.28 -17.01 -20.66
C LEU A 292 -16.16 -17.98 -21.42
N TYR A 293 -15.80 -18.24 -22.67
CA TYR A 293 -16.26 -19.42 -23.39
C TYR A 293 -15.06 -20.16 -23.98
N ARG A 294 -14.94 -21.45 -23.69
CA ARG A 294 -13.89 -22.30 -24.24
C ARG A 294 -14.47 -23.60 -24.75
N ARG A 295 -14.21 -23.92 -26.01
CA ARG A 295 -14.58 -25.19 -26.66
C ARG A 295 -13.33 -25.96 -27.06
N PHE A 296 -13.30 -27.23 -26.71
CA PHE A 296 -12.27 -28.17 -27.09
C PHE A 296 -12.71 -28.98 -28.30
N ALA A 297 -11.77 -29.24 -29.22
CA ALA A 297 -12.00 -30.13 -30.34
C ALA A 297 -11.42 -31.52 -29.99
N PRO A 298 -12.16 -32.61 -30.22
CA PRO A 298 -11.63 -33.95 -30.05
C PRO A 298 -10.51 -34.20 -31.06
N ASP A 299 -9.38 -34.74 -30.60
CA ASP A 299 -8.27 -35.10 -31.47
C ASP A 299 -8.60 -36.41 -32.21
N ILE A 300 -9.21 -36.25 -33.38
CA ILE A 300 -9.67 -37.35 -34.25
C ILE A 300 -8.49 -38.16 -34.84
N SER A 301 -7.24 -37.71 -34.66
CA SER A 301 -6.07 -38.40 -35.22
C SER A 301 -5.72 -39.71 -34.50
N SER A 302 -6.31 -39.96 -33.32
CA SER A 302 -6.11 -41.17 -32.53
C SER A 302 -7.46 -41.90 -32.34
N TYR A 303 -7.55 -43.17 -32.73
CA TYR A 303 -8.70 -44.05 -32.45
C TYR A 303 -8.76 -44.39 -30.95
N VAL A 304 -8.95 -43.39 -30.10
CA VAL A 304 -9.03 -43.51 -28.64
C VAL A 304 -10.49 -43.41 -28.21
N LEU A 305 -10.86 -44.20 -27.21
CA LEU A 305 -12.22 -44.26 -26.64
C LEU A 305 -12.79 -42.86 -26.35
N SER A 306 -14.09 -42.67 -26.56
CA SER A 306 -14.80 -41.39 -26.38
C SER A 306 -14.60 -40.74 -24.99
N ASP A 307 -14.24 -41.51 -23.97
CA ASP A 307 -14.09 -41.05 -22.59
C ASP A 307 -12.73 -40.39 -22.31
N ASP A 308 -11.78 -40.42 -23.25
CA ASP A 308 -10.41 -39.92 -23.05
C ASP A 308 -10.27 -38.43 -23.40
N ILE A 309 -11.35 -37.80 -23.86
CA ILE A 309 -11.35 -36.44 -24.39
C ILE A 309 -12.27 -35.50 -23.56
N LYS A 310 -13.16 -36.07 -22.74
CA LYS A 310 -14.19 -35.29 -22.02
C LYS A 310 -13.63 -34.56 -20.81
N LEU A 311 -14.19 -33.38 -20.53
CA LEU A 311 -13.96 -32.64 -19.30
C LEU A 311 -14.52 -33.42 -18.10
N HIS A 312 -13.79 -33.43 -16.98
CA HIS A 312 -14.15 -34.26 -15.80
C HIS A 312 -14.26 -33.50 -14.49
N SER A 313 -13.76 -32.27 -14.41
CA SER A 313 -13.78 -31.45 -13.17
C SER A 313 -14.01 -29.98 -13.49
N LEU A 314 -14.89 -29.32 -12.73
CA LEU A 314 -15.14 -27.88 -12.74
C LEU A 314 -15.25 -27.31 -11.31
N GLN A 315 -14.49 -26.27 -10.98
CA GLN A 315 -14.52 -25.61 -9.66
C GLN A 315 -14.37 -24.08 -9.76
N LEU A 316 -15.21 -23.35 -9.02
CA LEU A 316 -15.00 -21.94 -8.67
C LEU A 316 -14.43 -21.83 -7.25
N LEU A 317 -13.23 -21.27 -7.12
CA LEU A 317 -12.55 -21.07 -5.84
C LEU A 317 -12.52 -19.58 -5.49
N PRO A 318 -13.31 -19.12 -4.50
CA PRO A 318 -13.25 -17.76 -4.00
C PRO A 318 -12.09 -17.57 -3.01
N ILE A 319 -11.39 -16.44 -3.12
CA ILE A 319 -10.48 -15.89 -2.11
C ILE A 319 -11.10 -14.58 -1.60
N TYR A 320 -11.16 -14.42 -0.28
CA TYR A 320 -11.78 -13.27 0.37
C TYR A 320 -10.73 -12.29 0.87
N GLN A 321 -11.12 -11.04 1.04
CA GLN A 321 -10.23 -10.02 1.60
C GLN A 321 -9.96 -10.30 3.08
N THR A 322 -8.70 -10.25 3.48
CA THR A 322 -8.31 -10.37 4.89
C THR A 322 -8.63 -9.04 5.57
N GLY A 323 -9.57 -9.04 6.52
CA GLY A 323 -10.00 -7.80 7.18
C GLY A 323 -8.83 -7.02 7.79
N SER A 324 -8.71 -5.73 7.43
CA SER A 324 -7.78 -4.79 8.05
C SER A 324 -8.13 -4.61 9.54
N LEU A 325 -7.13 -4.74 10.41
CA LEU A 325 -7.23 -4.69 11.88
C LEU A 325 -7.61 -3.31 12.47
N THR A 326 -8.15 -2.38 11.68
CA THR A 326 -8.34 -0.97 12.10
C THR A 326 -9.78 -0.57 12.42
N SER A 327 -10.76 -1.47 12.38
CA SER A 327 -12.12 -1.13 12.83
C SER A 327 -12.57 -1.96 14.03
N GLU A 328 -12.52 -1.33 15.21
CA GLU A 328 -13.32 -1.75 16.37
C GLU A 328 -14.81 -1.56 16.07
N ARG A 329 -15.41 -2.49 15.33
CA ARG A 329 -16.87 -2.66 15.32
C ARG A 329 -17.21 -4.09 15.70
N LYS A 330 -17.51 -4.26 16.99
CA LYS A 330 -18.11 -5.48 17.54
C LYS A 330 -19.51 -5.68 16.91
N ASN A 331 -19.77 -6.92 16.51
CA ASN A 331 -21.08 -7.55 16.33
C ASN A 331 -21.97 -7.08 15.16
N SER A 332 -21.50 -7.30 13.94
CA SER A 332 -22.33 -7.70 12.81
C SER A 332 -21.58 -8.78 12.03
N TYR A 333 -22.26 -9.79 11.49
CA TYR A 333 -21.66 -10.79 10.59
C TYR A 333 -20.69 -10.09 9.63
N GLN A 334 -19.38 -10.33 9.77
CA GLN A 334 -18.38 -9.74 8.87
C GLN A 334 -18.70 -10.25 7.46
N GLU A 335 -19.30 -9.41 6.61
CA GLU A 335 -19.47 -9.73 5.20
C GLU A 335 -18.06 -9.95 4.61
N LYS A 336 -17.74 -11.20 4.28
CA LYS A 336 -16.49 -11.55 3.61
C LYS A 336 -16.55 -11.01 2.19
N GLU A 337 -15.89 -9.88 1.94
CA GLU A 337 -15.79 -9.31 0.60
C GLU A 337 -14.93 -10.23 -0.29
N LEU A 338 -15.43 -10.54 -1.49
CA LEU A 338 -14.74 -11.40 -2.45
C LEU A 338 -13.58 -10.61 -3.07
N LEU A 339 -12.35 -11.00 -2.76
CA LEU A 339 -11.13 -10.39 -3.31
C LEU A 339 -10.82 -10.92 -4.71
N SER A 340 -10.89 -12.24 -4.90
CA SER A 340 -10.59 -12.90 -6.17
C SER A 340 -11.40 -14.17 -6.33
N LEU A 341 -11.64 -14.57 -7.57
CA LEU A 341 -12.36 -15.80 -7.93
C LEU A 341 -11.57 -16.49 -9.03
N PHE A 342 -11.28 -17.77 -8.79
CA PHE A 342 -10.58 -18.62 -9.73
C PHE A 342 -11.52 -19.66 -10.31
N CYS A 343 -11.44 -19.90 -11.61
CA CYS A 343 -12.15 -20.98 -12.27
C CYS A 343 -11.15 -22.03 -12.76
N PHE A 344 -11.31 -23.26 -12.30
CA PHE A 344 -10.53 -24.40 -12.75
C PHE A 344 -11.40 -25.41 -13.47
N PHE A 345 -10.91 -25.91 -14.59
CA PHE A 345 -11.50 -27.04 -15.28
C PHE A 345 -10.44 -27.91 -15.96
N SER A 346 -10.76 -29.18 -16.16
CA SER A 346 -9.75 -30.18 -16.51
C SER A 346 -10.23 -31.20 -17.54
N LEU A 347 -9.40 -31.39 -18.58
CA LEU A 347 -9.42 -32.55 -19.47
C LEU A 347 -8.56 -33.66 -18.87
N PRO A 348 -8.61 -34.90 -19.40
CA PRO A 348 -7.89 -36.01 -18.81
C PRO A 348 -6.36 -35.84 -18.81
N HIS A 349 -5.79 -35.01 -19.69
CA HIS A 349 -4.35 -34.75 -19.77
C HIS A 349 -3.92 -33.31 -19.46
N VAL A 350 -4.86 -32.36 -19.41
CA VAL A 350 -4.54 -30.94 -19.23
C VAL A 350 -5.60 -30.24 -18.38
N GLY A 351 -5.17 -29.50 -17.36
CA GLY A 351 -6.01 -28.60 -16.57
C GLY A 351 -5.73 -27.12 -16.85
N TYR A 352 -6.75 -26.29 -16.74
CA TYR A 352 -6.67 -24.84 -16.94
C TYR A 352 -7.18 -24.09 -15.71
N LEU A 353 -6.44 -23.09 -15.24
CA LEU A 353 -6.82 -22.21 -14.15
C LEU A 353 -6.92 -20.77 -14.64
N TYR A 354 -8.08 -20.16 -14.48
CA TYR A 354 -8.36 -18.77 -14.81
C TYR A 354 -8.66 -17.95 -13.57
N MET A 355 -8.31 -16.66 -13.61
CA MET A 355 -8.88 -15.63 -12.73
C MET A 355 -10.03 -14.95 -13.47
N VAL A 356 -11.15 -14.63 -12.78
CA VAL A 356 -12.39 -14.19 -13.44
C VAL A 356 -13.09 -12.96 -12.82
N VAL A 357 -12.49 -12.25 -11.85
CA VAL A 357 -13.14 -11.12 -11.16
C VAL A 357 -12.92 -9.78 -11.87
N LYS A 358 -11.73 -9.19 -11.75
CA LYS A 358 -11.42 -7.88 -12.37
C LYS A 358 -11.05 -8.01 -13.84
N SER A 359 -10.31 -9.06 -14.18
CA SER A 359 -10.01 -9.47 -15.55
C SER A 359 -10.19 -10.99 -15.70
N VAL A 360 -10.39 -11.43 -16.95
CA VAL A 360 -10.45 -12.85 -17.30
C VAL A 360 -9.10 -13.23 -17.91
N GLU A 361 -8.26 -13.89 -17.11
CA GLU A 361 -6.86 -14.20 -17.48
C GLU A 361 -6.53 -15.66 -17.20
N LEU A 362 -5.83 -16.30 -18.15
CA LEU A 362 -5.30 -17.65 -17.97
C LEU A 362 -4.03 -17.59 -17.11
N MET A 363 -4.08 -18.23 -15.96
CA MET A 363 -3.05 -18.14 -14.92
C MET A 363 -2.03 -19.27 -15.02
N SER A 364 -2.52 -20.50 -15.20
CA SER A 364 -1.68 -21.69 -15.19
C SER A 364 -2.31 -22.81 -16.01
N VAL A 365 -1.44 -23.60 -16.65
CA VAL A 365 -1.81 -24.80 -17.39
C VAL A 365 -1.08 -25.99 -16.77
N TYR A 366 -1.85 -27.01 -16.39
CA TYR A 366 -1.35 -28.20 -15.72
C TYR A 366 -1.28 -29.35 -16.71
N GLN A 367 -0.09 -29.86 -16.99
CA GLN A 367 0.09 -31.03 -17.83
C GLN A 367 0.21 -32.29 -16.97
N TYR A 368 -0.66 -33.26 -17.21
CA TYR A 368 -0.66 -34.51 -16.46
C TYR A 368 0.15 -35.58 -17.21
N PRO A 369 1.01 -36.34 -16.51
CA PRO A 369 1.82 -37.39 -17.14
C PRO A 369 0.98 -38.62 -17.53
N GLU A 370 -0.13 -38.85 -16.84
CA GLU A 370 -1.07 -39.94 -17.08
C GLU A 370 -2.50 -39.41 -17.16
N ARG A 371 -3.42 -40.24 -17.64
CA ARG A 371 -4.84 -39.91 -17.71
C ARG A 371 -5.41 -39.66 -16.30
N SER A 372 -5.78 -38.42 -16.04
CA SER A 372 -6.51 -38.03 -14.83
C SER A 372 -7.97 -38.44 -14.91
N GLN A 373 -8.53 -38.79 -13.75
CA GLN A 373 -9.94 -39.11 -13.58
C GLN A 373 -10.72 -37.95 -12.96
N GLN A 374 -10.13 -37.28 -11.97
CA GLN A 374 -10.68 -36.13 -11.28
C GLN A 374 -9.57 -35.24 -10.74
N ALA A 375 -9.85 -33.96 -10.56
CA ALA A 375 -8.94 -32.99 -9.98
C ALA A 375 -9.67 -32.03 -9.03
N VAL A 376 -9.02 -31.68 -7.92
CA VAL A 376 -9.57 -30.80 -6.88
C VAL A 376 -8.60 -29.65 -6.61
N LEU A 377 -9.09 -28.43 -6.79
CA LEU A 377 -8.35 -27.19 -6.56
C LEU A 377 -8.57 -26.72 -5.12
N THR A 378 -7.47 -26.38 -4.45
CA THR A 378 -7.46 -25.71 -3.15
C THR A 378 -6.67 -24.40 -3.28
N PRO A 379 -6.74 -23.50 -2.28
CA PRO A 379 -5.92 -22.29 -2.29
C PRO A 379 -4.41 -22.55 -2.35
N GLN A 380 -3.96 -23.72 -1.85
CA GLN A 380 -2.54 -24.07 -1.74
C GLN A 380 -2.07 -25.02 -2.84
N PHE A 381 -2.92 -25.94 -3.30
CA PHE A 381 -2.53 -27.02 -4.20
C PHE A 381 -3.64 -27.41 -5.19
N LEU A 382 -3.22 -28.08 -6.26
CA LEU A 382 -4.08 -28.84 -7.13
C LEU A 382 -3.81 -30.34 -6.93
N HIS A 383 -4.81 -31.07 -6.49
CA HIS A 383 -4.75 -32.52 -6.31
C HIS A 383 -5.39 -33.22 -7.50
N VAL A 384 -4.66 -34.13 -8.14
CA VAL A 384 -5.12 -34.84 -9.34
C VAL A 384 -5.01 -36.33 -9.10
N ILE A 385 -6.09 -37.07 -9.34
CA ILE A 385 -6.08 -38.53 -9.27
C ILE A 385 -6.02 -39.15 -10.67
N THR A 386 -5.18 -40.16 -10.83
CA THR A 386 -5.19 -41.11 -11.95
C THR A 386 -5.76 -42.43 -11.45
N SER A 387 -5.78 -43.50 -12.27
CA SER A 387 -6.20 -44.82 -11.77
C SER A 387 -5.33 -45.35 -10.63
N ASN A 388 -4.07 -44.93 -10.55
CA ASN A 388 -3.07 -45.48 -9.63
C ASN A 388 -2.36 -44.44 -8.77
N TYR A 389 -2.49 -43.15 -9.06
CA TYR A 389 -1.70 -42.13 -8.40
C TYR A 389 -2.52 -40.94 -7.92
N LEU A 390 -2.17 -40.43 -6.74
CA LEU A 390 -2.52 -39.10 -6.28
C LEU A 390 -1.32 -38.17 -6.52
N GLN A 391 -1.53 -37.14 -7.34
CA GLN A 391 -0.54 -36.14 -7.71
C GLN A 391 -0.88 -34.81 -7.04
N CYS A 392 0.15 -34.09 -6.59
CA CYS A 392 0.01 -32.75 -5.98
C CYS A 392 0.82 -31.72 -6.76
N PHE A 393 0.16 -30.67 -7.25
CA PHE A 393 0.78 -29.57 -7.97
C PHE A 393 0.62 -28.24 -7.21
N THR A 394 1.58 -27.34 -7.36
CA THR A 394 1.49 -25.97 -6.84
C THR A 394 0.55 -25.10 -7.65
N VAL A 395 0.00 -24.04 -7.04
CA VAL A 395 -0.96 -23.13 -7.68
C VAL A 395 -0.51 -21.67 -7.59
N ARG A 396 -1.12 -20.80 -8.41
CA ARG A 396 -0.80 -19.36 -8.49
C ARG A 396 -1.87 -18.45 -7.90
N CYS A 397 -2.85 -19.03 -7.21
CA CYS A 397 -3.97 -18.30 -6.63
C CYS A 397 -3.49 -17.21 -5.64
N SER A 398 -2.57 -17.53 -4.74
CA SER A 398 -2.05 -16.56 -3.75
C SER A 398 -1.19 -15.45 -4.38
N ALA A 399 -0.44 -15.74 -5.44
CA ALA A 399 0.34 -14.74 -6.17
C ALA A 399 -0.55 -13.71 -6.88
N ALA A 400 -1.69 -14.16 -7.38
CA ALA A 400 -2.67 -13.32 -8.05
C ALA A 400 -3.46 -12.48 -7.03
N ALA A 401 -3.99 -13.14 -6.00
CA ALA A 401 -4.75 -12.48 -4.94
C ALA A 401 -3.93 -11.40 -4.21
N ALA A 402 -2.62 -11.61 -4.02
CA ALA A 402 -1.73 -10.62 -3.42
C ALA A 402 -1.69 -9.29 -4.19
N ARG A 403 -1.66 -9.35 -5.53
CA ARG A 403 -1.63 -8.16 -6.40
C ARG A 403 -2.99 -7.48 -6.51
N GLU A 404 -4.06 -8.26 -6.33
CA GLU A 404 -5.42 -7.74 -6.25
C GLU A 404 -5.70 -7.02 -4.93
N GLU A 405 -5.08 -7.48 -3.84
CA GLU A 405 -5.18 -6.90 -2.49
C GLU A 405 -4.40 -5.60 -2.34
N ASP A 406 -3.19 -5.54 -2.91
CA ASP A 406 -2.28 -4.41 -2.78
C ASP A 406 -1.71 -4.01 -4.16
N PRO A 407 -2.14 -2.86 -4.73
CA PRO A 407 -1.64 -2.35 -6.01
C PRO A 407 -0.16 -1.98 -6.00
N ASP A 408 0.43 -1.72 -4.83
CA ASP A 408 1.85 -1.38 -4.67
C ASP A 408 2.74 -2.63 -4.54
N MET A 409 2.18 -3.82 -4.77
CA MET A 409 2.94 -5.06 -4.89
C MET A 409 3.92 -5.00 -6.06
N ASP A 410 5.10 -5.61 -5.86
CA ASP A 410 6.24 -5.55 -6.78
C ASP A 410 6.92 -4.16 -6.86
N SER A 411 6.80 -3.38 -5.78
CA SER A 411 7.56 -2.16 -5.52
C SER A 411 8.88 -2.42 -4.77
N THR A 412 9.62 -1.37 -4.41
CA THR A 412 10.82 -1.49 -3.55
C THR A 412 10.51 -1.83 -2.10
N VAL A 413 9.22 -1.86 -1.71
CA VAL A 413 8.78 -2.15 -0.33
C VAL A 413 8.26 -3.58 -0.21
N LYS A 414 7.52 -4.08 -1.21
CA LYS A 414 6.92 -5.41 -1.20
C LYS A 414 7.08 -6.11 -2.54
N ALA A 415 7.30 -7.41 -2.50
CA ALA A 415 7.38 -8.27 -3.68
C ALA A 415 6.61 -9.57 -3.48
N CYS A 416 6.18 -10.17 -4.57
CA CYS A 416 5.62 -11.52 -4.57
C CYS A 416 6.12 -12.29 -5.79
N PRO A 417 6.36 -13.62 -5.69
CA PRO A 417 6.68 -14.42 -6.86
C PRO A 417 5.69 -14.17 -8.03
N PRO A 418 6.18 -14.12 -9.28
CA PRO A 418 5.36 -13.77 -10.42
C PRO A 418 4.34 -14.87 -10.71
N VAL A 419 3.14 -14.46 -11.14
CA VAL A 419 2.09 -15.38 -11.59
C VAL A 419 2.57 -16.28 -12.73
N SER A 420 3.42 -15.76 -13.61
CA SER A 420 3.98 -16.47 -14.76
C SER A 420 5.02 -17.52 -14.41
N MET A 421 5.34 -17.70 -13.12
CA MET A 421 6.27 -18.74 -12.67
C MET A 421 5.71 -20.14 -12.94
N ASP A 422 6.50 -20.99 -13.59
CA ASP A 422 6.12 -22.37 -13.91
C ASP A 422 5.63 -23.13 -12.68
N VAL A 423 4.54 -23.89 -12.80
CA VAL A 423 4.06 -24.78 -11.72
C VAL A 423 4.96 -26.00 -11.56
N CYS A 424 4.98 -26.58 -10.37
CA CYS A 424 5.71 -27.82 -10.10
C CYS A 424 4.82 -28.90 -9.49
N ALA A 425 5.27 -30.15 -9.62
CA ALA A 425 4.72 -31.31 -8.92
C ALA A 425 5.55 -31.57 -7.66
N LEU A 426 4.87 -31.81 -6.53
CA LEU A 426 5.53 -32.05 -5.22
C LEU A 426 5.65 -33.52 -4.85
N ARG A 427 4.69 -34.36 -5.27
CA ARG A 427 4.74 -35.80 -5.05
C ARG A 427 3.74 -36.52 -5.93
N ILE A 428 4.09 -37.76 -6.27
CA ILE A 428 3.20 -38.76 -6.86
C ILE A 428 3.10 -39.91 -5.85
N GLN A 429 1.93 -40.09 -5.23
CA GLN A 429 1.68 -41.12 -4.23
C GLN A 429 0.83 -42.25 -4.82
N LEU A 430 1.26 -43.50 -4.65
CA LEU A 430 0.55 -44.67 -5.20
C LEU A 430 -0.70 -45.01 -4.37
N PHE A 431 -1.85 -45.09 -5.04
CA PHE A 431 -3.13 -45.61 -4.53
C PHE A 431 -3.79 -46.41 -5.66
N ILE A 432 -3.86 -47.72 -5.51
CA ILE A 432 -4.35 -48.60 -6.58
C ILE A 432 -5.88 -48.48 -6.70
N GLY A 433 -6.38 -48.26 -7.91
CA GLY A 433 -7.80 -48.27 -8.23
C GLY A 433 -8.54 -47.02 -7.78
N LEU A 434 -7.90 -45.86 -7.72
CA LEU A 434 -8.60 -44.59 -7.45
C LEU A 434 -9.75 -44.37 -8.43
N LYS A 435 -10.87 -43.83 -7.92
CA LYS A 435 -12.09 -43.52 -8.68
C LYS A 435 -12.65 -42.12 -8.42
N ALA A 436 -12.53 -41.62 -7.20
CA ALA A 436 -13.06 -40.30 -6.83
C ALA A 436 -12.24 -39.63 -5.72
N ILE A 437 -12.23 -38.30 -5.73
CA ILE A 437 -11.53 -37.44 -4.77
C ILE A 437 -12.46 -36.33 -4.26
N CYS A 438 -12.34 -35.96 -2.99
CA CYS A 438 -12.94 -34.76 -2.41
C CYS A 438 -11.96 -34.10 -1.45
N HIS A 439 -11.87 -32.78 -1.48
CA HIS A 439 -11.13 -32.02 -0.47
C HIS A 439 -12.07 -31.57 0.65
N PHE A 440 -11.60 -31.65 1.89
CA PHE A 440 -12.33 -31.20 3.06
C PHE A 440 -11.35 -30.69 4.12
N LYS A 441 -11.28 -29.37 4.31
CA LYS A 441 -10.31 -28.72 5.21
C LYS A 441 -8.89 -29.25 4.98
N ASN A 442 -8.24 -29.82 5.99
CA ASN A 442 -6.89 -30.38 5.90
C ASN A 442 -6.90 -31.88 5.52
N HIS A 443 -7.94 -32.34 4.82
CA HIS A 443 -8.14 -33.73 4.48
C HIS A 443 -8.49 -33.91 3.00
N ILE A 444 -7.94 -34.98 2.41
CA ILE A 444 -8.29 -35.46 1.09
C ILE A 444 -8.97 -36.82 1.26
N ILE A 445 -10.20 -36.92 0.77
CA ILE A 445 -10.99 -38.14 0.81
C ILE A 445 -10.83 -38.85 -0.53
N LEU A 446 -10.42 -40.11 -0.51
CA LEU A 446 -10.14 -40.91 -1.70
C LEU A 446 -10.99 -42.18 -1.70
N LEU A 447 -11.69 -42.44 -2.80
CA LEU A 447 -12.33 -43.72 -3.03
C LEU A 447 -11.46 -44.57 -3.95
N THR A 448 -11.07 -45.76 -3.48
CA THR A 448 -10.46 -46.78 -4.31
C THR A 448 -11.42 -47.95 -4.55
N LYS A 449 -11.30 -48.55 -5.72
CA LYS A 449 -12.05 -49.71 -6.16
C LYS A 449 -11.13 -50.58 -7.01
N ALA A 450 -10.99 -51.85 -6.63
CA ALA A 450 -10.35 -52.83 -7.46
C ALA A 450 -11.19 -53.02 -8.73
N ASP A 451 -10.57 -52.83 -9.90
CA ASP A 451 -11.23 -53.17 -11.15
C ASP A 451 -11.46 -54.68 -11.16
N SER A 452 -12.73 -55.10 -11.24
CA SER A 452 -13.05 -56.49 -11.50
C SER A 452 -12.53 -56.81 -12.89
N GLU A 453 -11.37 -57.46 -12.99
CA GLU A 453 -10.83 -57.89 -14.28
C GLU A 453 -11.95 -58.59 -15.06
N THR A 454 -12.33 -57.99 -16.20
CA THR A 454 -13.02 -58.72 -17.26
C THR A 454 -12.12 -59.87 -17.63
N ILE A 455 -12.41 -61.06 -17.12
CA ILE A 455 -11.77 -62.32 -17.48
C ILE A 455 -11.71 -62.36 -19.01
N PRO A 456 -10.53 -62.21 -19.64
CA PRO A 456 -10.42 -62.47 -21.06
C PRO A 456 -10.67 -63.96 -21.24
N GLU A 457 -11.55 -64.31 -22.17
CA GLU A 457 -11.83 -65.69 -22.52
C GLU A 457 -10.53 -66.49 -22.66
N ARG A 458 -10.47 -67.51 -21.80
CA ARG A 458 -9.45 -68.55 -21.67
C ARG A 458 -8.91 -69.01 -23.03
N ARG A 459 -7.77 -68.46 -23.47
CA ARG A 459 -6.91 -69.13 -24.46
C ARG A 459 -6.19 -70.28 -23.78
N GLU A 460 -6.53 -71.49 -24.22
CA GLU A 460 -5.89 -72.74 -23.84
C GLU A 460 -4.37 -72.72 -24.11
N SER A 461 -3.58 -73.18 -23.15
CA SER A 461 -2.23 -73.71 -23.39
C SER A 461 -1.85 -74.72 -22.29
N PRO A 462 -0.94 -75.67 -22.54
CA PRO A 462 -1.18 -77.08 -22.26
C PRO A 462 -0.47 -77.66 -21.02
N LYS A 463 -1.01 -78.82 -20.61
CA LYS A 463 -0.55 -79.81 -19.62
C LYS A 463 0.97 -79.89 -19.39
N ARG A 464 1.41 -79.98 -18.11
CA ARG A 464 1.91 -81.22 -17.46
C ARG A 464 2.49 -81.01 -16.03
N LEU A 465 1.97 -81.85 -15.10
CA LEU A 465 2.63 -82.62 -14.01
C LEU A 465 3.39 -81.85 -12.91
N LEU A 466 3.09 -81.98 -11.61
CA LEU A 466 3.16 -83.20 -10.79
C LEU A 466 2.29 -83.11 -9.51
N SER A 467 1.93 -84.28 -8.98
CA SER A 467 1.02 -84.54 -7.86
C SER A 467 1.60 -84.31 -6.46
N ARG A 468 0.74 -84.09 -5.44
CA ARG A 468 0.50 -85.08 -4.36
C ARG A 468 -0.62 -84.71 -3.37
N LYS A 469 -1.53 -85.68 -3.20
CA LYS A 469 -2.31 -86.10 -2.02
C LYS A 469 -3.27 -85.13 -1.30
N ALA A 470 -4.52 -85.57 -1.29
CA ALA A 470 -5.64 -85.10 -0.51
C ALA A 470 -5.54 -85.44 0.99
N THR A 471 -6.08 -84.55 1.82
CA THR A 471 -6.70 -84.88 3.12
C THR A 471 -7.85 -83.91 3.39
N SER A 472 -9.03 -84.48 3.63
CA SER A 472 -10.31 -83.83 3.92
C SER A 472 -10.36 -83.22 5.32
N VAL A 473 -10.69 -81.94 5.46
CA VAL A 473 -11.22 -81.37 6.72
C VAL A 473 -12.23 -80.25 6.45
N LYS A 474 -13.50 -80.56 6.80
CA LYS A 474 -14.60 -79.71 7.29
C LYS A 474 -14.88 -78.35 6.63
N LEU A 475 -16.12 -78.21 6.12
CA LEU A 475 -16.82 -76.95 5.85
C LEU A 475 -16.55 -75.91 6.96
N LYS A 476 -15.73 -74.91 6.65
CA LYS A 476 -15.78 -73.60 7.30
C LYS A 476 -16.59 -72.70 6.39
N THR A 477 -17.53 -71.97 6.98
CA THR A 477 -18.16 -70.77 6.42
C THR A 477 -17.13 -69.96 5.63
N PRO A 478 -17.45 -69.46 4.42
CA PRO A 478 -16.51 -68.64 3.68
C PRO A 478 -16.20 -67.39 4.52
N PRO A 479 -14.94 -66.92 4.55
CA PRO A 479 -14.65 -65.61 5.11
C PRO A 479 -15.47 -64.57 4.33
N VAL A 480 -15.98 -63.57 5.05
CA VAL A 480 -16.59 -62.38 4.45
C VAL A 480 -15.65 -61.90 3.37
N ALA A 481 -16.11 -61.90 2.11
CA ALA A 481 -15.32 -61.44 0.98
C ALA A 481 -14.82 -60.03 1.31
N GLU A 482 -13.50 -59.83 1.31
CA GLU A 482 -12.91 -58.50 1.44
C GLU A 482 -13.56 -57.59 0.39
N ALA A 483 -14.15 -56.50 0.85
CA ALA A 483 -14.78 -55.54 -0.02
C ALA A 483 -13.73 -55.03 -1.02
N GLY A 484 -14.00 -55.15 -2.32
CA GLY A 484 -13.09 -54.70 -3.39
C GLY A 484 -12.97 -53.17 -3.51
N TRP A 485 -13.20 -52.43 -2.42
CA TRP A 485 -13.20 -50.96 -2.37
C TRP A 485 -12.75 -50.47 -0.99
N ASN A 486 -12.18 -49.27 -0.91
CA ASN A 486 -11.85 -48.58 0.33
C ASN A 486 -12.09 -47.08 0.21
N LEU A 487 -12.55 -46.46 1.30
CA LEU A 487 -12.66 -45.01 1.42
C LEU A 487 -11.59 -44.51 2.41
N TYR A 488 -10.64 -43.73 1.92
CA TYR A 488 -9.55 -43.18 2.73
C TYR A 488 -9.79 -41.72 3.08
N ILE A 489 -9.42 -41.34 4.31
CA ILE A 489 -9.16 -39.95 4.70
C ILE A 489 -7.64 -39.81 4.81
N VAL A 490 -7.07 -38.98 3.95
CA VAL A 490 -5.64 -38.66 3.92
C VAL A 490 -5.46 -37.26 4.48
N ASN A 491 -4.73 -37.12 5.58
CA ASN A 491 -4.42 -35.83 6.17
C ASN A 491 -3.38 -35.11 5.32
N THR A 492 -3.56 -33.82 5.06
CA THR A 492 -2.53 -32.98 4.45
C THR A 492 -1.53 -32.55 5.52
N THR A 493 -0.26 -32.47 5.15
CA THR A 493 0.79 -31.93 6.02
C THR A 493 0.52 -30.46 6.34
N SER A 494 0.83 -29.99 7.54
CA SER A 494 0.60 -28.58 7.87
C SER A 494 1.45 -27.66 6.95
N PRO A 495 0.95 -26.48 6.56
CA PRO A 495 1.68 -25.60 5.65
C PRO A 495 3.07 -25.21 6.18
N VAL A 496 3.20 -24.97 7.49
CA VAL A 496 4.49 -24.65 8.13
C VAL A 496 5.46 -25.83 8.10
N GLN A 497 4.98 -27.05 8.36
CA GLN A 497 5.84 -28.24 8.31
C GLN A 497 6.33 -28.52 6.89
N LEU A 498 5.44 -28.41 5.90
CA LEU A 498 5.82 -28.58 4.50
C LEU A 498 6.76 -27.46 4.03
N TYR A 499 6.54 -26.22 4.48
CA TYR A 499 7.46 -25.11 4.25
C TYR A 499 8.88 -25.41 4.78
N ARG A 500 9.00 -25.91 6.02
CA ARG A 500 10.31 -26.31 6.60
C ARG A 500 10.99 -27.39 5.75
N GLU A 501 10.22 -28.39 5.31
CA GLU A 501 10.73 -29.43 4.40
C GLU A 501 11.22 -28.85 3.07
N MET A 502 10.51 -27.88 2.49
CA MET A 502 10.92 -27.20 1.26
C MET A 502 12.21 -26.40 1.44
N VAL A 503 12.37 -25.72 2.58
CA VAL A 503 13.61 -25.01 2.93
C VAL A 503 14.76 -26.00 3.08
N ASP A 504 14.57 -27.11 3.81
CA ASP A 504 15.59 -28.15 3.97
C ASP A 504 15.98 -28.78 2.63
N TYR A 505 15.00 -29.06 1.77
CA TYR A 505 15.24 -29.58 0.43
C TYR A 505 15.97 -28.57 -0.45
N SER A 506 15.70 -27.27 -0.31
CA SER A 506 16.39 -26.20 -1.03
C SER A 506 17.89 -26.15 -0.74
N ASN A 507 18.31 -26.57 0.47
CA ASN A 507 19.72 -26.60 0.86
C ASN A 507 20.55 -27.53 -0.04
N THR A 508 19.94 -28.55 -0.65
CA THR A 508 20.62 -29.44 -1.62
C THR A 508 21.02 -28.73 -2.91
N TYR A 509 20.38 -27.61 -3.25
CA TYR A 509 20.63 -26.82 -4.46
C TYR A 509 21.53 -25.60 -4.25
N LYS A 510 21.89 -25.28 -2.99
CA LYS A 510 22.62 -24.06 -2.61
C LYS A 510 23.95 -23.84 -3.33
N THR A 511 24.63 -24.90 -3.75
CA THR A 511 25.98 -24.83 -4.34
C THR A 511 26.03 -25.06 -5.86
N ALA A 512 24.96 -25.58 -6.48
CA ALA A 512 25.01 -26.07 -7.87
C ALA A 512 23.88 -25.55 -8.80
N LYS A 513 22.73 -25.12 -8.27
CA LYS A 513 21.55 -24.72 -9.09
C LYS A 513 20.74 -23.58 -8.44
N THR A 514 21.25 -22.35 -8.52
CA THR A 514 20.61 -21.16 -7.91
C THR A 514 19.17 -20.94 -8.38
N GLN A 515 18.86 -21.22 -9.65
CA GLN A 515 17.50 -21.08 -10.21
C GLN A 515 16.50 -22.08 -9.60
N SER A 516 16.89 -23.34 -9.42
CA SER A 516 16.01 -24.36 -8.81
C SER A 516 15.76 -24.09 -7.31
N CYS A 517 16.76 -23.50 -6.63
CA CYS A 517 16.63 -23.05 -5.24
C CYS A 517 15.63 -21.90 -5.13
N ILE A 518 15.79 -20.85 -5.96
CA ILE A 518 14.87 -19.71 -6.00
C ILE A 518 13.45 -20.16 -6.33
N HIS A 519 13.31 -21.05 -7.31
CA HIS A 519 12.01 -21.60 -7.67
C HIS A 519 11.35 -22.31 -6.48
N LEU A 520 12.05 -23.24 -5.82
CA LEU A 520 11.51 -23.97 -4.68
C LEU A 520 11.16 -23.07 -3.49
N LEU A 521 12.01 -22.10 -3.16
CA LEU A 521 11.74 -21.14 -2.09
C LEU A 521 10.59 -20.18 -2.45
N SER A 522 10.43 -19.85 -3.73
CA SER A 522 9.29 -19.07 -4.21
C SER A 522 7.99 -19.87 -4.07
N GLU A 523 7.99 -21.17 -4.38
CA GLU A 523 6.86 -22.06 -4.11
C GLU A 523 6.54 -22.15 -2.61
N ALA A 524 7.57 -22.25 -1.77
CA ALA A 524 7.43 -22.29 -0.32
C ALA A 524 6.82 -20.99 0.23
N HIS A 525 7.24 -19.83 -0.29
CA HIS A 525 6.65 -18.54 0.04
C HIS A 525 5.17 -18.46 -0.38
N LEU A 526 4.83 -18.92 -1.59
CA LEU A 526 3.45 -18.92 -2.07
C LEU A 526 2.54 -19.84 -1.26
N LEU A 527 3.06 -20.96 -0.77
CA LEU A 527 2.37 -21.89 0.13
C LEU A 527 1.99 -21.20 1.45
N VAL A 528 2.96 -20.59 2.15
CA VAL A 528 2.70 -19.90 3.42
C VAL A 528 1.76 -18.72 3.21
N ARG A 529 1.93 -17.97 2.11
CA ARG A 529 1.03 -16.87 1.75
C ARG A 529 -0.40 -17.33 1.50
N ALA A 530 -0.58 -18.43 0.77
CA ALA A 530 -1.90 -19.03 0.53
C ALA A 530 -2.57 -19.45 1.85
N ALA A 531 -1.81 -20.00 2.79
CA ALA A 531 -2.32 -20.34 4.12
C ALA A 531 -2.73 -19.11 4.95
N LEU A 532 -2.00 -17.99 4.84
CA LEU A 532 -2.36 -16.72 5.50
C LEU A 532 -3.64 -16.09 4.95
N MET A 533 -3.98 -16.37 3.68
CA MET A 533 -5.19 -15.91 3.00
C MET A 533 -6.41 -16.83 3.24
N ASP A 534 -6.24 -17.93 3.98
CA ASP A 534 -7.34 -18.87 4.24
C ASP A 534 -8.42 -18.22 5.12
N PRO A 535 -9.70 -18.24 4.69
CA PRO A 535 -10.81 -17.64 5.43
C PRO A 535 -11.26 -18.42 6.67
N SER A 536 -10.69 -19.60 6.94
CA SER A 536 -10.87 -20.31 8.20
C SER A 536 -10.21 -19.52 9.34
N GLN A 537 -10.93 -19.32 10.45
CA GLN A 537 -10.38 -18.62 11.61
C GLN A 537 -9.26 -19.48 12.20
N LEU A 538 -8.02 -19.26 11.73
CA LEU A 538 -6.81 -19.85 12.31
C LEU A 538 -6.73 -19.46 13.78
N GLU A 539 -6.36 -20.42 14.62
CA GLU A 539 -6.08 -20.13 16.02
C GLU A 539 -4.98 -19.06 16.11
N PRO A 540 -5.04 -18.10 17.07
CA PRO A 540 -4.06 -17.01 17.15
C PRO A 540 -2.60 -17.49 17.19
N ALA A 541 -2.34 -18.65 17.81
CA ALA A 541 -1.04 -19.28 17.86
C ALA A 541 -0.56 -19.81 16.49
N GLU A 542 -1.44 -20.47 15.73
CA GLU A 542 -1.14 -20.96 14.38
C GLU A 542 -0.91 -19.79 13.41
N LYS A 543 -1.70 -18.72 13.55
CA LYS A 543 -1.51 -17.49 12.78
C LYS A 543 -0.16 -16.84 13.07
N ALA A 544 0.27 -16.80 14.33
CA ALA A 544 1.59 -16.28 14.69
C ALA A 544 2.73 -17.13 14.13
N GLU A 545 2.62 -18.47 14.19
CA GLU A 545 3.60 -19.38 13.59
C GLU A 545 3.69 -19.20 12.06
N LEU A 546 2.54 -19.04 11.38
CA LEU A 546 2.49 -18.78 9.93
C LEU A 546 3.09 -17.41 9.56
N LEU A 547 2.84 -16.37 10.36
CA LEU A 547 3.44 -15.05 10.13
C LEU A 547 4.96 -15.08 10.30
N GLU A 548 5.46 -15.85 11.26
CA GLU A 548 6.90 -16.02 11.44
C GLU A 548 7.51 -16.82 10.27
N ALA A 549 6.88 -17.92 9.86
CA ALA A 549 7.28 -18.66 8.66
C ALA A 549 7.25 -17.78 7.39
N PHE A 550 6.29 -16.86 7.29
CA PHE A 550 6.22 -15.90 6.19
C PHE A 550 7.41 -14.93 6.19
N LYS A 551 7.72 -14.31 7.34
CA LYS A 551 8.90 -13.45 7.48
C LYS A 551 10.20 -14.20 7.18
N GLU A 552 10.32 -15.42 7.69
CA GLU A 552 11.46 -16.29 7.43
C GLU A 552 11.60 -16.59 5.93
N SER A 553 10.49 -16.90 5.25
CA SER A 553 10.47 -17.17 3.81
C SER A 553 10.94 -15.96 2.99
N CYS A 554 10.56 -14.75 3.43
CA CYS A 554 11.02 -13.50 2.83
C CYS A 554 12.53 -13.33 3.04
N GLY A 555 13.05 -13.65 4.23
CA GLY A 555 14.48 -13.65 4.52
C GLY A 555 15.26 -14.61 3.60
N HIS A 556 14.79 -15.85 3.43
CA HIS A 556 15.44 -16.84 2.55
C HIS A 556 15.43 -16.42 1.07
N LEU A 557 14.33 -15.81 0.60
CA LEU A 557 14.29 -15.24 -0.75
C LEU A 557 15.23 -14.04 -0.88
N GLY A 558 15.27 -13.16 0.12
CA GLY A 558 16.26 -12.08 0.22
C GLY A 558 17.70 -12.60 0.11
N ASP A 559 18.02 -13.65 0.85
CA ASP A 559 19.34 -14.33 0.83
C ASP A 559 19.67 -14.95 -0.53
N CYS A 560 18.67 -15.40 -1.29
CA CYS A 560 18.89 -15.91 -2.63
C CYS A 560 19.10 -14.80 -3.65
N TYR A 561 18.26 -13.77 -3.64
CA TYR A 561 18.37 -12.63 -4.57
C TYR A 561 19.60 -11.76 -4.29
N SER A 562 20.07 -11.69 -3.04
CA SER A 562 21.27 -10.95 -2.68
C SER A 562 22.53 -11.55 -3.30
N ARG A 563 22.57 -12.88 -3.50
CA ARG A 563 23.64 -13.63 -4.16
C ARG A 563 23.57 -13.65 -5.69
N LEU A 564 22.57 -12.99 -6.29
CA LEU A 564 22.44 -12.92 -7.75
C LEU A 564 23.16 -11.69 -8.32
N ASP A 565 23.78 -11.90 -9.48
CA ASP A 565 24.28 -10.83 -10.36
C ASP A 565 23.38 -10.62 -11.60
N THR A 566 22.11 -11.05 -11.52
CA THR A 566 21.15 -10.94 -12.62
C THR A 566 20.29 -9.68 -12.50
N GLN A 567 19.46 -9.41 -13.51
CA GLN A 567 18.47 -8.32 -13.49
C GLN A 567 17.51 -8.39 -12.30
N TYR A 568 17.32 -9.57 -11.70
CA TYR A 568 16.42 -9.78 -10.56
C TYR A 568 17.08 -9.52 -9.19
N SER A 569 18.36 -9.13 -9.15
CA SER A 569 19.08 -8.82 -7.91
C SER A 569 18.41 -7.73 -7.06
N HIS A 570 17.70 -6.79 -7.69
CA HIS A 570 16.96 -5.74 -6.99
C HIS A 570 15.84 -6.26 -6.08
N LEU A 571 15.33 -7.47 -6.32
CA LEU A 571 14.29 -8.09 -5.50
C LEU A 571 14.76 -8.44 -4.08
N ALA A 572 16.07 -8.46 -3.82
CA ALA A 572 16.59 -8.65 -2.47
C ALA A 572 16.04 -7.60 -1.48
N LEU A 573 15.90 -6.34 -1.93
CA LEU A 573 15.43 -5.23 -1.11
C LEU A 573 14.00 -5.44 -0.55
N PRO A 574 12.96 -5.61 -1.39
CA PRO A 574 11.59 -5.79 -0.88
C PRO A 574 11.45 -7.07 -0.04
N TYR A 575 12.15 -8.17 -0.38
CA TYR A 575 12.09 -9.38 0.43
C TYR A 575 12.73 -9.21 1.81
N TYR A 576 13.87 -8.52 1.94
CA TYR A 576 14.44 -8.19 3.26
C TYR A 576 13.57 -7.20 4.06
N LYS A 577 12.89 -6.26 3.39
CA LYS A 577 11.93 -5.38 4.07
C LYS A 577 10.73 -6.17 4.61
N MET A 578 10.21 -7.12 3.83
CA MET A 578 9.08 -7.95 4.25
C MET A 578 9.44 -8.94 5.36
N SER A 579 10.71 -9.36 5.49
CA SER A 579 11.14 -10.21 6.59
C SER A 579 11.23 -9.45 7.92
N GLY A 580 11.36 -8.13 7.88
CA GLY A 580 11.52 -7.29 9.07
C GLY A 580 12.87 -7.46 9.77
N LEU A 581 13.87 -8.00 9.06
CA LEU A 581 15.23 -8.16 9.57
C LEU A 581 15.97 -6.83 9.58
N SER A 582 16.83 -6.64 10.59
CA SER A 582 17.73 -5.50 10.66
C SER A 582 18.90 -5.65 9.68
N MET A 583 19.62 -4.56 9.38
CA MET A 583 20.80 -4.63 8.50
C MET A 583 21.89 -5.52 9.11
N ALA A 584 22.11 -5.45 10.42
CA ALA A 584 23.07 -6.31 11.12
C ALA A 584 22.70 -7.80 11.01
N GLU A 585 21.42 -8.14 11.15
CA GLU A 585 20.95 -9.52 11.01
C GLU A 585 21.13 -10.05 9.59
N VAL A 586 20.88 -9.23 8.56
CA VAL A 586 21.14 -9.59 7.17
C VAL A 586 22.64 -9.80 6.93
N LEU A 587 23.50 -8.90 7.41
CA LEU A 587 24.96 -9.03 7.27
C LEU A 587 25.53 -10.25 8.01
N ALA A 588 24.91 -10.66 9.13
CA ALA A 588 25.29 -11.88 9.86
C ALA A 588 24.97 -13.17 9.09
N ARG A 589 24.00 -13.12 8.15
CA ARG A 589 23.62 -14.26 7.28
C ARG A 589 24.51 -14.42 6.05
N VAL A 590 25.34 -13.43 5.74
CA VAL A 590 26.29 -13.49 4.62
C VAL A 590 27.46 -14.40 5.00
N ASP A 591 27.80 -15.32 4.11
CA ASP A 591 28.98 -16.17 4.29
C ASP A 591 30.25 -15.40 3.91
N TRP A 592 30.93 -14.88 4.93
CA TRP A 592 32.17 -14.12 4.77
C TRP A 592 33.41 -15.00 4.55
N ALA A 593 33.28 -16.33 4.64
CA ALA A 593 34.40 -17.28 4.65
C ALA A 593 34.99 -17.60 3.26
N ALA A 594 34.53 -16.94 2.18
CA ALA A 594 35.14 -17.07 0.86
C ALA A 594 36.49 -16.32 0.80
N GLU A 595 37.55 -17.00 1.20
CA GLU A 595 38.95 -16.55 1.06
C GLU A 595 39.38 -16.40 -0.41
N ASP A 596 40.44 -15.60 -0.61
CA ASP A 596 41.18 -15.29 -1.84
C ASP A 596 40.63 -14.20 -2.78
N GLY A 597 40.96 -12.95 -2.44
CA GLY A 597 41.60 -11.95 -3.32
C GLY A 597 40.81 -11.41 -4.53
N SER A 598 39.67 -12.00 -4.87
CA SER A 598 38.83 -11.65 -6.02
C SER A 598 37.34 -11.77 -5.70
N GLN A 599 36.94 -11.42 -4.47
CA GLN A 599 35.53 -11.32 -4.10
C GLN A 599 34.82 -10.31 -4.99
N LYS A 600 34.11 -10.81 -6.01
CA LYS A 600 33.05 -10.06 -6.68
C LYS A 600 31.86 -10.06 -5.73
N TYR A 601 31.68 -8.96 -5.02
CA TYR A 601 30.50 -8.75 -4.19
C TYR A 601 29.26 -8.73 -5.09
N GLU A 602 28.23 -9.48 -4.70
CA GLU A 602 27.04 -9.65 -5.52
C GLU A 602 26.19 -8.37 -5.54
N ARG A 603 25.67 -8.04 -6.72
CA ARG A 603 24.95 -6.78 -6.97
C ARG A 603 23.70 -6.64 -6.10
N GLY A 604 23.02 -7.74 -5.76
CA GLY A 604 21.81 -7.73 -4.94
C GLY A 604 22.07 -7.30 -3.49
N LEU A 605 23.14 -7.82 -2.88
CA LEU A 605 23.54 -7.44 -1.53
C LEU A 605 23.96 -5.96 -1.46
N ILE A 606 24.76 -5.51 -2.43
CA ILE A 606 25.17 -4.10 -2.53
C ILE A 606 23.93 -3.20 -2.69
N PHE A 607 22.99 -3.60 -3.56
CA PHE A 607 21.76 -2.86 -3.80
C PHE A 607 20.94 -2.72 -2.51
N TYR A 608 20.75 -3.80 -1.75
CA TYR A 608 20.07 -3.76 -0.45
C TYR A 608 20.77 -2.80 0.52
N ILE A 609 22.07 -3.02 0.79
CA ILE A 609 22.82 -2.22 1.77
C ILE A 609 22.81 -0.74 1.39
N ASN A 610 22.98 -0.43 0.11
CA ASN A 610 22.98 0.95 -0.36
C ASN A 610 21.63 1.63 -0.03
N HIS A 611 20.50 1.00 -0.37
CA HIS A 611 19.17 1.54 -0.10
C HIS A 611 18.89 1.65 1.39
N SER A 612 19.22 0.63 2.18
CA SER A 612 19.00 0.65 3.63
C SER A 612 19.83 1.72 4.35
N LEU A 613 21.05 2.01 3.86
CA LEU A 613 21.88 3.09 4.40
C LEU A 613 21.38 4.50 4.03
N TYR A 614 20.60 4.63 2.95
CA TYR A 614 19.93 5.88 2.56
C TYR A 614 18.63 6.14 3.33
N GLU A 615 17.96 5.09 3.83
CA GLU A 615 16.69 5.20 4.58
C GLU A 615 16.86 5.78 6.01
N ASN A 616 18.09 6.14 6.43
CA ASN A 616 18.40 6.73 7.74
C ASN A 616 17.80 5.93 8.91
N LEU A 617 17.96 4.61 8.89
CA LEU A 617 17.55 3.75 9.99
C LEU A 617 18.35 4.11 11.26
N ASP A 618 17.69 4.17 12.42
CA ASP A 618 18.30 4.42 13.75
C ASP A 618 19.23 3.26 14.22
N GLU A 619 19.49 2.26 13.36
CA GLU A 619 20.33 1.10 13.63
C GLU A 619 21.82 1.45 13.51
N GLU A 620 22.61 1.23 14.57
CA GLU A 620 24.07 1.38 14.58
C GLU A 620 24.75 0.01 14.36
N LEU A 621 25.58 -0.13 13.32
CA LEU A 621 26.33 -1.37 13.07
C LEU A 621 27.51 -1.53 14.05
N SER A 622 27.92 -2.78 14.31
CA SER A 622 29.16 -3.06 15.05
C SER A 622 30.41 -2.67 14.25
N GLU A 623 31.53 -2.42 14.93
CA GLU A 623 32.80 -2.03 14.28
C GLU A 623 33.23 -3.07 13.21
N GLU A 624 33.06 -4.36 13.49
CA GLU A 624 33.40 -5.44 12.56
C GLU A 624 32.54 -5.44 11.29
N LEU A 625 31.21 -5.34 11.44
CA LEU A 625 30.29 -5.32 10.31
C LEU A 625 30.46 -4.05 9.47
N ALA A 626 30.63 -2.92 10.14
CA ALA A 626 30.84 -1.64 9.47
C ALA A 626 32.16 -1.64 8.66
N ALA A 627 33.25 -2.20 9.19
CA ALA A 627 34.50 -2.38 8.45
C ALA A 627 34.32 -3.24 7.19
N ARG A 628 33.52 -4.31 7.27
CA ARG A 628 33.20 -5.17 6.11
C ARG A 628 32.39 -4.44 5.04
N VAL A 629 31.39 -3.64 5.44
CA VAL A 629 30.60 -2.82 4.50
C VAL A 629 31.50 -1.80 3.78
N VAL A 630 32.40 -1.12 4.50
CA VAL A 630 33.37 -0.18 3.89
C VAL A 630 34.28 -0.90 2.89
N GLN A 631 34.79 -2.08 3.23
CA GLN A 631 35.60 -2.89 2.33
C GLN A 631 34.83 -3.30 1.07
N MET A 632 33.56 -3.71 1.23
CA MET A 632 32.68 -4.13 0.14
C MET A 632 32.50 -3.00 -0.89
N PHE A 633 32.11 -1.80 -0.43
CA PHE A 633 31.89 -0.66 -1.30
C PHE A 633 33.17 -0.08 -1.89
N HIS A 634 34.32 -0.20 -1.20
CA HIS A 634 35.60 0.19 -1.79
C HIS A 634 35.93 -0.61 -3.05
N VAL A 635 35.61 -1.91 -3.06
CA VAL A 635 35.87 -2.80 -4.21
C VAL A 635 34.79 -2.68 -5.27
N ALA A 636 33.51 -2.69 -4.88
CA ALA A 636 32.40 -2.74 -5.82
C ALA A 636 31.99 -1.37 -6.38
N GLU A 637 31.76 -0.38 -5.51
CA GLU A 637 31.25 0.94 -5.89
C GLU A 637 32.00 2.07 -5.13
N PRO A 638 33.29 2.31 -5.45
CA PRO A 638 34.13 3.24 -4.72
C PRO A 638 33.60 4.68 -4.67
N LYS A 639 32.75 5.06 -5.63
CA LYS A 639 32.10 6.38 -5.69
C LYS A 639 31.05 6.61 -4.59
N GLN A 640 30.42 5.54 -4.09
CA GLN A 640 29.40 5.63 -3.05
C GLN A 640 30.01 5.65 -1.63
N LEU A 641 31.30 5.32 -1.50
CA LEU A 641 31.98 5.23 -0.21
C LEU A 641 31.83 6.48 0.68
N PRO A 642 31.99 7.72 0.15
CA PRO A 642 31.78 8.92 0.96
C PRO A 642 30.35 9.03 1.51
N HIS A 643 29.34 8.72 0.68
CA HIS A 643 27.93 8.76 1.08
C HIS A 643 27.63 7.75 2.21
N ILE A 644 28.25 6.57 2.13
CA ILE A 644 28.06 5.49 3.10
C ILE A 644 28.67 5.82 4.45
N LEU A 645 29.89 6.37 4.47
CA LEU A 645 30.55 6.78 5.71
C LEU A 645 29.77 7.88 6.45
N CYS A 646 28.95 8.66 5.75
CA CYS A 646 28.10 9.68 6.34
C CYS A 646 26.79 9.14 6.93
N SER A 647 26.44 7.86 6.66
CA SER A 647 25.22 7.24 7.20
C SER A 647 25.31 7.06 8.72
N PRO A 648 24.22 7.31 9.48
CA PRO A 648 24.21 7.12 10.94
C PRO A 648 24.58 5.69 11.35
N SER A 649 24.22 4.69 10.53
CA SER A 649 24.53 3.28 10.79
C SER A 649 26.03 2.97 10.80
N MET A 650 26.86 3.82 10.21
CA MET A 650 28.31 3.65 10.07
C MET A 650 29.12 4.38 11.15
N LYS A 651 28.48 4.89 12.21
CA LYS A 651 29.12 5.66 13.29
C LYS A 651 30.27 4.92 14.00
N ASN A 652 30.18 3.59 14.13
CA ASN A 652 31.18 2.77 14.81
C ASN A 652 32.32 2.29 13.91
N VAL A 653 32.43 2.79 12.67
CA VAL A 653 33.56 2.47 11.79
C VAL A 653 34.86 3.00 12.39
N ASN A 654 35.90 2.16 12.37
CA ASN A 654 37.25 2.58 12.75
C ASN A 654 37.73 3.75 11.86
N PRO A 655 38.00 4.94 12.43
CA PRO A 655 38.36 6.13 11.66
C PRO A 655 39.64 5.98 10.82
N LEU A 656 40.62 5.19 11.31
CA LEU A 656 41.86 4.93 10.58
C LEU A 656 41.61 4.09 9.32
N THR A 657 40.71 3.11 9.42
CA THR A 657 40.29 2.26 8.29
C THR A 657 39.53 3.09 7.26
N ALA A 658 38.59 3.94 7.69
CA ALA A 658 37.86 4.86 6.81
C ALA A 658 38.82 5.80 6.06
N MET A 659 39.76 6.43 6.78
CA MET A 659 40.77 7.32 6.19
C MET A 659 41.67 6.59 5.18
N ARG A 660 42.08 5.35 5.47
CA ARG A 660 42.88 4.52 4.55
C ARG A 660 42.16 4.29 3.23
N TYR A 661 40.87 3.97 3.25
CA TYR A 661 40.10 3.75 2.02
C TYR A 661 39.83 5.06 1.26
N LEU A 662 39.55 6.16 1.97
CA LEU A 662 39.39 7.48 1.35
C LEU A 662 40.67 7.95 0.63
N ARG A 663 41.86 7.73 1.19
CA ARG A 663 43.14 8.06 0.52
C ARG A 663 43.38 7.25 -0.75
N LYS A 664 42.93 5.99 -0.79
CA LYS A 664 43.02 5.16 -2.01
C LYS A 664 42.14 5.67 -3.15
N LEU A 665 41.06 6.38 -2.86
CA LEU A 665 40.19 6.98 -3.89
C LEU A 665 40.91 8.12 -4.64
N ASP A 666 41.73 8.92 -3.96
CA ASP A 666 42.52 9.97 -4.62
C ASP A 666 43.52 9.38 -5.62
N THR A 667 44.20 8.30 -5.23
CA THR A 667 45.18 7.62 -6.10
C THR A 667 44.55 6.98 -7.33
N SER A 668 43.22 6.78 -7.32
CA SER A 668 42.43 6.28 -8.45
C SER A 668 41.88 7.38 -9.38
N GLY A 669 42.21 8.65 -9.13
CA GLY A 669 41.80 9.78 -9.97
C GLY A 669 40.40 10.34 -9.67
N LEU A 670 39.75 9.89 -8.59
CA LEU A 670 38.40 10.29 -8.17
C LEU A 670 38.43 11.42 -7.13
N SER A 671 39.21 12.49 -7.38
CA SER A 671 39.22 13.67 -6.50
C SER A 671 37.91 14.44 -6.67
N SER A 672 36.98 14.20 -5.74
CA SER A 672 35.72 14.93 -5.65
C SER A 672 35.67 15.73 -4.35
N VAL A 673 34.92 16.84 -4.36
CA VAL A 673 34.73 17.67 -3.16
C VAL A 673 34.15 16.85 -2.00
N LEU A 674 33.34 15.84 -2.31
CA LEU A 674 32.75 14.95 -1.34
C LEU A 674 33.79 14.07 -0.63
N VAL A 675 34.81 13.58 -1.37
CA VAL A 675 35.92 12.82 -0.79
C VAL A 675 36.75 13.71 0.15
N THR A 676 37.01 14.96 -0.23
CA THR A 676 37.75 15.91 0.65
C THR A 676 36.97 16.26 1.91
N LEU A 677 35.66 16.52 1.80
CA LEU A 677 34.79 16.78 2.96
C LEU A 677 34.68 15.57 3.89
N SER A 678 34.58 14.36 3.32
CA SER A 678 34.53 13.12 4.11
C SER A 678 35.86 12.86 4.83
N LYS A 679 37.01 13.14 4.20
CA LYS A 679 38.31 13.09 4.90
C LYS A 679 38.40 14.12 6.00
N ALA A 680 37.92 15.35 5.76
CA ALA A 680 37.89 16.39 6.78
C ALA A 680 37.04 15.94 7.99
N ALA A 681 35.86 15.36 7.75
CA ALA A 681 35.00 14.82 8.80
C ALA A 681 35.69 13.68 9.59
N VAL A 682 36.33 12.72 8.91
CA VAL A 682 37.06 11.62 9.56
C VAL A 682 38.33 12.11 10.28
N ALA A 683 39.02 13.13 9.76
CA ALA A 683 40.19 13.72 10.42
C ALA A 683 39.80 14.37 11.75
N LEU A 684 38.64 15.03 11.82
CA LEU A 684 38.10 15.57 13.06
C LEU A 684 37.78 14.48 14.08
N THR A 685 37.22 13.34 13.68
CA THR A 685 36.94 12.24 14.62
C THR A 685 38.20 11.58 15.16
N VAL A 686 39.30 11.60 14.40
CA VAL A 686 40.64 11.14 14.84
C VAL A 686 41.37 12.19 15.71
N GLY A 687 40.97 13.46 15.65
CA GLY A 687 41.65 14.58 16.30
C GLY A 687 42.84 15.14 15.50
N ASP A 688 42.97 14.82 14.21
CA ASP A 688 44.02 15.34 13.33
C ASP A 688 43.58 16.68 12.70
N LEU A 689 43.79 17.76 13.45
CA LEU A 689 43.40 19.12 13.06
C LEU A 689 44.21 19.66 11.87
N ASP A 690 45.43 19.18 11.66
CA ASP A 690 46.29 19.66 10.57
C ASP A 690 45.83 19.07 9.24
N LEU A 691 45.49 17.78 9.21
CA LEU A 691 44.88 17.16 8.03
C LEU A 691 43.51 17.77 7.71
N TYR A 692 42.69 18.05 8.73
CA TYR A 692 41.42 18.77 8.54
C TYR A 692 41.61 20.11 7.83
N ARG A 693 42.54 20.95 8.32
CA ARG A 693 42.84 22.26 7.73
C ARG A 693 43.34 22.14 6.29
N GLN A 694 44.15 21.13 5.99
CA GLN A 694 44.66 20.90 4.65
C GLN A 694 43.52 20.54 3.68
N GLU A 695 42.63 19.63 4.07
CA GLU A 695 41.49 19.21 3.24
C GLU A 695 40.47 20.35 3.06
N MET A 696 40.17 21.13 4.11
CA MET A 696 39.24 22.27 4.00
C MET A 696 39.78 23.41 3.13
N ARG A 697 41.10 23.59 3.05
CA ARG A 697 41.75 24.59 2.18
C ARG A 697 41.90 24.15 0.72
N SER A 698 41.66 22.87 0.43
CA SER A 698 41.84 22.30 -0.92
C SER A 698 40.85 22.85 -1.94
N HIS A 699 39.69 23.32 -1.50
CA HIS A 699 38.60 23.80 -2.33
C HIS A 699 38.10 25.18 -1.88
N SER A 700 37.57 25.96 -2.83
CA SER A 700 36.87 27.22 -2.53
C SER A 700 35.57 26.96 -1.75
N GLU A 701 35.15 27.91 -0.90
CA GLU A 701 33.92 27.81 -0.10
C GLU A 701 32.68 27.39 -0.90
N MET A 702 32.45 27.99 -2.08
CA MET A 702 31.30 27.63 -2.93
C MET A 702 31.31 26.16 -3.37
N LYS A 703 32.50 25.58 -3.61
CA LYS A 703 32.62 24.16 -3.94
C LYS A 703 32.31 23.30 -2.72
N LEU A 704 32.77 23.69 -1.53
CA LEU A 704 32.45 23.00 -0.27
C LEU A 704 30.94 23.00 -0.02
N VAL A 705 30.26 24.13 -0.23
CA VAL A 705 28.78 24.23 -0.17
C VAL A 705 28.12 23.23 -1.11
N CYS A 706 28.57 23.14 -2.38
CA CYS A 706 28.07 22.11 -3.31
C CYS A 706 28.32 20.68 -2.80
N GLY A 707 29.45 20.43 -2.13
CA GLY A 707 29.74 19.14 -1.50
C GLY A 707 28.75 18.80 -0.38
N PHE A 708 28.39 19.76 0.47
CA PHE A 708 27.36 19.57 1.49
C PHE A 708 25.96 19.38 0.89
N ILE A 709 25.66 20.00 -0.26
CA ILE A 709 24.39 19.78 -0.99
C ILE A 709 24.30 18.34 -1.52
N LEU A 710 25.41 17.80 -2.02
CA LEU A 710 25.48 16.42 -2.49
C LEU A 710 25.33 15.40 -1.35
N GLU A 711 25.85 15.70 -0.16
CA GLU A 711 25.71 14.85 1.02
C GLU A 711 25.37 15.67 2.28
N PRO A 712 24.07 15.90 2.54
CA PRO A 712 23.61 16.66 3.69
C PRO A 712 23.99 16.02 5.03
N ARG A 713 24.19 14.69 5.06
CA ARG A 713 24.51 13.93 6.29
C ARG A 713 25.86 14.27 6.91
N LEU A 714 26.72 14.97 6.18
CA LEU A 714 27.95 15.56 6.72
C LEU A 714 27.68 16.64 7.77
N LEU A 715 26.56 17.36 7.66
CA LEU A 715 26.17 18.44 8.58
C LEU A 715 25.01 18.04 9.49
N ILE A 716 24.04 17.28 8.96
CA ILE A 716 22.75 17.02 9.61
C ILE A 716 22.45 15.53 9.63
N GLN A 717 22.25 14.95 10.81
CA GLN A 717 21.77 13.59 10.97
C GLN A 717 20.35 13.61 11.52
N GLN A 718 19.42 12.88 10.92
CA GLN A 718 18.09 12.69 11.49
C GLN A 718 18.13 11.56 12.51
N LYS A 719 17.64 11.81 13.73
CA LYS A 719 17.42 10.78 14.77
C LYS A 719 16.00 10.91 15.28
N LYS A 720 15.20 9.83 15.20
CA LYS A 720 13.78 9.84 15.63
C LYS A 720 12.96 11.02 15.07
N GLY A 721 13.22 11.43 13.83
CA GLY A 721 12.54 12.57 13.19
C GLY A 721 13.02 13.96 13.62
N GLN A 722 14.07 14.07 14.45
CA GLN A 722 14.70 15.34 14.81
C GLN A 722 16.05 15.52 14.11
N SER A 723 16.31 16.74 13.62
CA SER A 723 17.59 17.11 13.00
C SER A 723 18.67 17.36 14.06
N VAL A 724 19.66 16.47 14.13
CA VAL A 724 20.80 16.54 15.05
C VAL A 724 22.06 16.99 14.31
N PRO A 725 22.80 17.99 14.82
CA PRO A 725 24.05 18.43 14.21
C PRO A 725 25.18 17.42 14.39
N THR A 726 25.98 17.24 13.34
CA THR A 726 27.20 16.43 13.36
C THR A 726 28.35 17.13 14.08
N GLU A 727 29.42 16.38 14.35
CA GLU A 727 30.65 16.94 14.93
C GLU A 727 31.33 17.94 13.99
N LEU A 728 31.26 17.68 12.68
CA LEU A 728 31.72 18.63 11.66
C LEU A 728 30.93 19.95 11.74
N ALA A 729 29.61 19.90 11.92
CA ALA A 729 28.79 21.10 12.09
C ALA A 729 29.16 21.88 13.37
N ARG A 730 29.41 21.19 14.49
CA ARG A 730 29.89 21.82 15.75
C ARG A 730 31.25 22.47 15.56
N HIS A 731 32.18 21.82 14.86
CA HIS A 731 33.49 22.39 14.59
C HIS A 731 33.43 23.59 13.63
N LEU A 732 32.57 23.53 12.61
CA LEU A 732 32.35 24.65 11.68
C LEU A 732 31.71 25.86 12.37
N LYS A 733 30.84 25.65 13.36
CA LYS A 733 30.28 26.74 14.17
C LYS A 733 31.39 27.59 14.82
N GLU A 734 32.44 26.96 15.35
CA GLU A 734 33.53 27.66 16.03
C GLU A 734 34.59 28.22 15.07
N THR A 735 34.84 27.54 13.96
CA THR A 735 35.95 27.89 13.05
C THR A 735 35.53 28.74 11.85
N GLN A 736 34.39 28.42 11.23
CA GLN A 736 33.90 29.01 9.97
C GLN A 736 32.36 29.12 9.96
N PRO A 737 31.76 29.94 10.85
CA PRO A 737 30.30 30.07 10.96
C PRO A 737 29.63 30.54 9.66
N GLY A 738 30.30 31.38 8.86
CA GLY A 738 29.80 31.82 7.55
C GLY A 738 29.63 30.69 6.53
N LEU A 739 30.58 29.74 6.49
CA LEU A 739 30.48 28.57 5.61
C LEU A 739 29.32 27.66 6.03
N LEU A 740 29.11 27.49 7.34
CA LEU A 740 28.00 26.70 7.87
C LEU A 740 26.65 27.29 7.47
N VAL A 741 26.45 28.59 7.66
CA VAL A 741 25.22 29.30 7.27
C VAL A 741 24.97 29.18 5.76
N ALA A 742 26.00 29.42 4.94
CA ALA A 742 25.89 29.27 3.49
C ALA A 742 25.54 27.83 3.06
N SER A 743 26.07 26.83 3.77
CA SER A 743 25.82 25.42 3.48
C SER A 743 24.38 25.00 3.81
N VAL A 744 23.85 25.39 4.98
CA VAL A 744 22.45 25.10 5.36
C VAL A 744 21.47 25.83 4.44
N LEU A 745 21.79 27.07 4.05
CA LEU A 745 21.01 27.81 3.04
C LEU A 745 21.02 27.08 1.68
N GLY A 746 22.16 26.53 1.28
CA GLY A 746 22.28 25.70 0.08
C GLY A 746 21.42 24.44 0.15
N LEU A 747 21.37 23.77 1.30
CA LEU A 747 20.51 22.60 1.54
C LEU A 747 19.02 22.95 1.40
N GLN A 748 18.61 24.08 1.99
CA GLN A 748 17.22 24.54 1.95
C GLN A 748 16.78 24.87 0.52
N LYS A 749 17.63 25.57 -0.25
CA LYS A 749 17.35 25.89 -1.67
C LYS A 749 17.17 24.66 -2.57
N ASN A 750 17.76 23.52 -2.19
CA ASN A 750 17.67 22.27 -2.94
C ASN A 750 16.67 21.27 -2.31
N SER A 751 15.77 21.75 -1.44
CA SER A 751 14.73 20.94 -0.79
C SER A 751 15.28 19.73 -0.01
N LYS A 752 16.50 19.85 0.54
CA LYS A 752 17.12 18.80 1.38
C LYS A 752 16.81 18.97 2.88
N ILE A 753 16.33 20.15 3.29
CA ILE A 753 15.91 20.48 4.65
C ILE A 753 14.70 21.41 4.58
N GLY A 754 13.71 21.18 5.45
CA GLY A 754 12.58 22.09 5.64
C GLY A 754 12.99 23.42 6.29
N ILE A 755 12.13 24.43 6.23
CA ILE A 755 12.37 25.75 6.85
C ILE A 755 12.41 25.61 8.38
N GLU A 756 11.40 24.97 8.95
CA GLU A 756 11.29 24.72 10.39
C GLU A 756 12.38 23.74 10.88
N GLU A 757 12.77 22.78 10.05
CA GLU A 757 13.87 21.86 10.32
C GLU A 757 15.22 22.60 10.38
N ALA A 758 15.42 23.64 9.57
CA ALA A 758 16.61 24.49 9.62
C ALA A 758 16.65 25.36 10.88
N ASP A 759 15.52 25.95 11.26
CA ASP A 759 15.40 26.74 12.49
C ASP A 759 15.71 25.86 13.73
N SER A 760 15.13 24.65 13.79
CA SER A 760 15.40 23.70 14.88
C SER A 760 16.85 23.20 14.88
N PHE A 761 17.47 22.97 13.72
CA PHE A 761 18.88 22.60 13.61
C PHE A 761 19.81 23.62 14.29
N PHE A 762 19.63 24.92 14.02
CA PHE A 762 20.46 25.96 14.63
C PHE A 762 20.19 26.13 16.14
N LYS A 763 18.95 25.95 16.60
CA LYS A 763 18.63 25.95 18.04
C LYS A 763 19.36 24.81 18.76
N VAL A 764 19.30 23.59 18.22
CA VAL A 764 19.98 22.40 18.79
C VAL A 764 21.50 22.55 18.74
N LEU A 765 22.06 23.07 17.65
CA LEU A 765 23.50 23.31 17.50
C LEU A 765 24.05 24.33 18.52
N CYS A 766 23.22 25.28 18.93
CA CYS A 766 23.58 26.29 19.90
C CYS A 766 23.30 25.89 21.35
N GLY A 767 22.57 24.79 21.58
CA GLY A 767 22.29 24.26 22.92
C GLY A 767 21.49 25.21 23.81
N LYS A 768 20.63 26.04 23.21
CA LYS A 768 19.81 27.04 23.90
C LYS A 768 18.39 26.53 24.12
N ASP A 769 17.76 26.93 25.23
CA ASP A 769 16.36 26.65 25.55
C ASP A 769 15.42 27.14 24.43
N GLU A 770 14.22 26.56 24.31
CA GLU A 770 13.27 26.84 23.20
C GLU A 770 12.99 28.34 22.99
N ASP A 771 13.08 29.12 24.06
CA ASP A 771 12.76 30.55 24.13
C ASP A 771 13.91 31.48 23.71
N THR A 772 15.16 31.00 23.58
CA THR A 772 16.31 31.87 23.26
C THR A 772 16.81 31.63 21.83
N ILE A 773 16.65 32.64 20.96
CA ILE A 773 17.10 32.60 19.56
C ILE A 773 18.63 32.88 19.48
N PRO A 774 19.45 31.93 19.00
CA PRO A 774 20.90 32.14 18.85
C PRO A 774 21.25 33.14 17.75
N GLN A 775 22.38 33.85 17.88
CA GLN A 775 22.84 34.77 16.82
C GLN A 775 23.03 34.09 15.46
N LEU A 776 23.56 32.87 15.42
CA LEU A 776 23.78 32.15 14.17
C LEU A 776 22.47 31.85 13.39
N LEU A 777 21.35 31.73 14.11
CA LEU A 777 20.03 31.59 13.49
C LEU A 777 19.56 32.92 12.87
N VAL A 778 19.85 34.05 13.53
CA VAL A 778 19.63 35.39 12.97
C VAL A 778 20.47 35.59 11.71
N ASP A 779 21.75 35.22 11.75
CA ASP A 779 22.62 35.32 10.57
C ASP A 779 22.12 34.43 9.40
N PHE A 780 21.50 33.29 9.72
CA PHE A 780 20.84 32.43 8.73
C PHE A 780 19.59 33.08 8.12
N TRP A 781 18.73 33.69 8.92
CA TRP A 781 17.58 34.45 8.42
C TRP A 781 18.00 35.65 7.57
N GLU A 782 19.05 36.38 7.97
CA GLU A 782 19.65 37.46 7.17
C GLU A 782 20.17 36.92 5.82
N ALA A 783 20.84 35.77 5.83
CA ALA A 783 21.32 35.12 4.60
C ALA A 783 20.17 34.63 3.71
N GLN A 784 19.07 34.13 4.28
CA GLN A 784 17.86 33.74 3.54
C GLN A 784 17.23 34.93 2.82
N LEU A 785 17.12 36.09 3.50
CA LEU A 785 16.60 37.32 2.89
C LEU A 785 17.48 37.77 1.71
N VAL A 786 18.81 37.76 1.89
CA VAL A 786 19.74 38.15 0.81
C VAL A 786 19.64 37.21 -0.39
N ALA A 787 19.28 35.96 -0.16
CA ALA A 787 19.25 34.94 -1.20
C ALA A 787 17.93 34.87 -2.00
N CYS A 788 16.96 35.75 -1.71
CA CYS A 788 15.66 35.94 -2.37
C CYS A 788 14.83 34.63 -2.51
N LEU A 789 14.21 34.18 -1.43
CA LEU A 789 13.20 33.11 -1.44
C LEU A 789 11.87 33.57 -2.08
N PRO A 790 10.96 32.66 -2.50
CA PRO A 790 9.66 33.03 -3.10
C PRO A 790 8.84 33.96 -2.18
N ASP A 791 8.12 34.92 -2.78
CA ASP A 791 7.42 36.03 -2.09
C ASP A 791 6.53 35.63 -0.90
N VAL A 792 6.02 34.39 -0.88
CA VAL A 792 5.13 33.87 0.19
C VAL A 792 5.82 33.77 1.56
N LEU A 793 7.14 33.56 1.60
CA LEU A 793 7.91 33.37 2.84
C LEU A 793 8.59 34.66 3.33
N LEU A 794 8.56 35.72 2.52
CA LEU A 794 9.30 36.95 2.78
C LEU A 794 8.74 37.69 4.02
N GLN A 795 7.42 37.74 4.17
CA GLN A 795 6.75 38.40 5.30
C GLN A 795 7.00 37.68 6.63
N GLU A 796 7.06 36.34 6.63
CA GLU A 796 7.37 35.58 7.83
C GLU A 796 8.82 35.81 8.29
N LEU A 797 9.78 35.87 7.36
CA LEU A 797 11.18 36.16 7.68
C LEU A 797 11.36 37.58 8.22
N PHE A 798 10.70 38.54 7.59
CA PHE A 798 10.62 39.92 8.06
C PHE A 798 10.08 40.01 9.49
N PHE A 799 9.01 39.25 9.77
CA PHE A 799 8.44 39.17 11.11
C PHE A 799 9.41 38.57 12.14
N LYS A 800 10.07 37.44 11.81
CA LYS A 800 11.05 36.78 12.69
C LYS A 800 12.23 37.68 13.04
N LEU A 801 12.84 38.32 12.03
CA LEU A 801 13.98 39.21 12.22
C LEU A 801 13.61 40.46 13.04
N THR A 802 12.51 41.11 12.68
CA THR A 802 12.06 42.33 13.36
C THR A 802 11.73 42.06 14.82
N SER A 803 10.96 40.99 15.09
CA SER A 803 10.63 40.58 16.45
C SER A 803 11.88 40.34 17.29
N GLN A 804 12.90 39.71 16.71
CA GLN A 804 14.15 39.43 17.42
C GLN A 804 14.98 40.68 17.69
N TYR A 805 15.12 41.59 16.72
CA TYR A 805 15.82 42.86 16.93
C TYR A 805 15.10 43.73 17.98
N ILE A 806 13.76 43.86 17.89
CA ILE A 806 12.94 44.58 18.86
C ILE A 806 13.11 43.98 20.27
N TRP A 807 13.03 42.66 20.38
CA TRP A 807 13.17 41.97 21.66
C TRP A 807 14.55 42.25 22.30
N ARG A 808 15.64 42.13 21.54
CA ARG A 808 17.00 42.44 22.03
C ARG A 808 17.16 43.89 22.44
N LEU A 809 16.62 44.83 21.67
CA LEU A 809 16.62 46.25 21.98
C LEU A 809 15.82 46.55 23.26
N SER A 810 14.64 45.94 23.42
CA SER A 810 13.80 46.12 24.62
C SER A 810 14.43 45.56 25.90
N LYS A 811 15.14 44.43 25.80
CA LYS A 811 15.82 43.76 26.93
C LYS A 811 17.26 44.21 27.13
N ARG A 812 17.81 45.05 26.23
CA ARG A 812 19.23 45.48 26.18
C ARG A 812 20.19 44.29 26.19
N GLN A 813 19.86 43.23 25.46
CA GLN A 813 20.65 42.01 25.42
C GLN A 813 21.57 42.03 24.18
N PRO A 814 22.90 41.91 24.34
CA PRO A 814 23.82 41.81 23.21
C PRO A 814 23.69 40.45 22.50
N PRO A 815 24.09 40.37 21.21
CA PRO A 815 24.17 39.10 20.51
C PRO A 815 25.20 38.16 21.17
N ASP A 816 24.91 36.86 21.15
CA ASP A 816 25.75 35.85 21.82
C ASP A 816 27.11 35.63 21.15
N THR A 817 27.18 35.87 19.84
CA THR A 817 28.38 35.80 19.02
C THR A 817 28.46 37.03 18.14
N ILE A 818 29.63 37.29 17.56
CA ILE A 818 29.80 38.39 16.60
C ILE A 818 28.91 38.11 15.38
N PRO A 819 28.01 39.03 14.99
CA PRO A 819 27.18 38.88 13.78
C PRO A 819 28.03 38.70 12.53
N LEU A 820 27.57 37.88 11.58
CA LEU A 820 28.32 37.59 10.35
C LEU A 820 28.35 38.75 9.36
N ARG A 821 27.33 39.62 9.41
CA ARG A 821 27.18 40.78 8.53
C ARG A 821 26.81 42.00 9.33
N THR A 822 27.37 43.13 8.91
CA THR A 822 27.00 44.45 9.42
C THR A 822 25.76 44.99 8.70
N SER A 823 25.14 46.04 9.22
CA SER A 823 24.06 46.76 8.54
C SER A 823 24.49 47.27 7.16
N GLU A 824 25.72 47.76 7.01
CA GLU A 824 26.29 48.19 5.73
C GLU A 824 26.42 47.03 4.74
N ASP A 825 26.87 45.86 5.20
CA ASP A 825 26.96 44.67 4.35
C ASP A 825 25.58 44.22 3.84
N LEU A 826 24.56 44.28 4.69
CA LEU A 826 23.19 43.91 4.34
C LEU A 826 22.56 44.88 3.34
N ILE A 827 22.75 46.19 3.53
CA ILE A 827 22.31 47.24 2.59
C ILE A 827 22.95 47.03 1.21
N ASN A 828 24.24 46.71 1.18
CA ASN A 828 24.96 46.49 -0.07
C ASN A 828 24.60 45.16 -0.74
N ALA A 829 24.18 44.16 0.03
CA ALA A 829 23.92 42.81 -0.46
C ALA A 829 22.45 42.56 -0.88
N CYS A 830 21.48 43.33 -0.37
CA CYS A 830 20.07 43.03 -0.54
C CYS A 830 19.20 44.29 -0.64
N ASN A 831 18.32 44.33 -1.66
CA ASN A 831 17.41 45.46 -1.91
C ASN A 831 16.29 45.60 -0.85
N HIS A 832 16.11 44.61 0.02
CA HIS A 832 15.15 44.68 1.12
C HIS A 832 15.66 45.51 2.30
N TYR A 833 16.97 45.77 2.38
CA TYR A 833 17.58 46.67 3.36
C TYR A 833 17.78 48.04 2.73
N GLY A 834 17.07 49.06 3.23
CA GLY A 834 17.13 50.43 2.74
C GLY A 834 18.27 51.24 3.35
N LEU A 835 18.70 52.29 2.65
CA LEU A 835 19.60 53.29 3.22
C LEU A 835 18.89 54.03 4.36
N ILE A 836 19.54 54.08 5.52
CA ILE A 836 19.02 54.80 6.69
C ILE A 836 19.00 56.30 6.39
N TYR A 837 17.86 56.95 6.59
CA TYR A 837 17.73 58.37 6.30
C TYR A 837 18.65 59.22 7.21
N PRO A 838 19.32 60.26 6.67
CA PRO A 838 20.27 61.07 7.44
C PRO A 838 19.69 61.71 8.71
N TRP A 839 18.40 62.03 8.73
CA TRP A 839 17.72 62.63 9.88
C TRP A 839 17.59 61.66 11.07
N VAL A 840 17.59 60.35 10.82
CA VAL A 840 17.53 59.31 11.87
C VAL A 840 18.82 59.31 12.71
N ASN A 841 19.97 59.58 12.08
CA ASN A 841 21.25 59.68 12.78
C ASN A 841 21.27 60.85 13.78
N VAL A 842 20.48 61.90 13.53
CA VAL A 842 20.31 63.04 14.45
C VAL A 842 19.56 62.62 15.70
N LEU A 843 18.57 61.72 15.57
CA LEU A 843 17.88 61.14 16.73
C LEU A 843 18.84 60.33 17.61
N VAL A 844 19.65 59.47 16.99
CA VAL A 844 20.55 58.55 17.69
C VAL A 844 21.74 59.25 18.37
N SER A 845 22.22 60.36 17.78
CA SER A 845 23.37 61.12 18.31
C SER A 845 23.09 61.99 19.54
N SER A 846 21.82 62.11 19.94
CA SER A 846 21.41 62.84 21.15
C SER A 846 21.69 62.09 22.47
N ASP A 847 22.05 60.79 22.40
CA ASP A 847 22.35 59.96 23.56
C ASP A 847 23.86 59.83 23.81
N SER A 848 24.36 60.47 24.88
CA SER A 848 25.79 60.43 25.25
C SER A 848 26.27 59.07 25.79
N LEU A 849 25.37 58.09 25.91
CA LEU A 849 25.59 56.76 26.49
C LEU A 849 25.23 55.62 25.51
N ALA A 850 25.45 55.83 24.21
CA ALA A 850 25.27 54.78 23.20
C ALA A 850 26.23 53.60 23.49
N ASP A 851 25.68 52.56 24.12
CA ASP A 851 26.37 51.30 24.36
C ASP A 851 26.59 50.67 22.99
N LYS A 852 27.86 50.56 22.56
CA LYS A 852 28.24 50.11 21.20
C LYS A 852 27.64 48.75 20.82
N ASN A 853 27.18 47.98 21.80
CA ASN A 853 26.71 46.61 21.65
C ASN A 853 25.31 46.48 21.02
N TYR A 854 24.46 47.52 21.03
CA TYR A 854 23.11 47.47 20.42
C TYR A 854 22.89 48.43 19.24
N ALA A 855 23.88 49.27 18.92
CA ALA A 855 23.83 50.17 17.77
C ALA A 855 23.69 49.40 16.44
N GLU A 856 24.29 48.21 16.37
CA GLU A 856 24.23 47.36 15.18
C GLU A 856 22.80 46.82 14.94
N ASP A 857 22.17 46.20 15.96
CA ASP A 857 20.79 45.68 15.84
C ASP A 857 19.78 46.82 15.57
N LEU A 858 20.01 48.02 16.12
CA LEU A 858 19.20 49.19 15.81
C LEU A 858 19.36 49.63 14.34
N SER A 859 20.58 49.70 13.83
CA SER A 859 20.83 50.08 12.43
C SER A 859 20.28 49.05 11.44
N LYS A 860 20.37 47.75 11.76
CA LYS A 860 19.73 46.67 10.99
C LYS A 860 18.21 46.80 10.94
N LEU A 861 17.57 47.08 12.08
CA LEU A 861 16.12 47.28 12.15
C LEU A 861 15.69 48.54 11.38
N GLN A 862 16.38 49.67 11.55
CA GLN A 862 16.10 50.91 10.83
C GLN A 862 16.25 50.73 9.32
N SER A 863 17.30 50.04 8.87
CA SER A 863 17.51 49.73 7.46
C SER A 863 16.41 48.83 6.89
N LEU A 864 15.96 47.82 7.64
CA LEU A 864 14.86 46.94 7.22
C LEU A 864 13.55 47.70 7.02
N ILE A 865 13.23 48.64 7.92
CA ILE A 865 12.03 49.49 7.83
C ILE A 865 12.14 50.49 6.66
N CYS A 866 13.34 50.95 6.35
CA CYS A 866 13.59 51.80 5.17
C CYS A 866 13.50 51.02 3.84
N GLY A 867 13.39 49.69 3.88
CA GLY A 867 13.23 48.84 2.71
C GLY A 867 11.88 48.99 2.01
N PRO A 868 11.79 48.76 0.69
CA PRO A 868 10.55 48.92 -0.08
C PRO A 868 9.56 47.75 0.10
N SER A 869 10.01 46.58 0.55
CA SER A 869 9.24 45.33 0.54
C SER A 869 8.53 45.00 1.86
N PHE A 870 8.70 45.83 2.88
CA PHE A 870 8.24 45.58 4.24
C PHE A 870 6.86 46.20 4.49
N ASP A 871 5.88 45.41 4.95
CA ASP A 871 4.54 45.92 5.30
C ASP A 871 4.53 46.49 6.72
N ILE A 872 4.60 47.81 6.81
CA ILE A 872 4.74 48.53 8.08
C ILE A 872 3.45 48.50 8.90
N ALA A 873 2.28 48.29 8.29
CA ALA A 873 1.04 48.19 9.06
C ALA A 873 1.03 46.95 9.98
N SER A 874 1.70 45.86 9.56
CA SER A 874 1.73 44.58 10.28
C SER A 874 2.60 44.58 11.55
N ILE A 875 3.60 45.47 11.62
CA ILE A 875 4.60 45.55 12.72
C ILE A 875 4.16 46.48 13.85
N VAL A 876 3.30 47.48 13.60
CA VAL A 876 2.94 48.50 14.60
C VAL A 876 2.58 47.90 15.98
N PRO A 877 1.79 46.82 16.08
CA PRO A 877 1.47 46.19 17.37
C PRO A 877 2.68 45.61 18.12
N PHE A 878 3.74 45.22 17.38
CA PHE A 878 4.95 44.63 17.94
C PHE A 878 5.96 45.66 18.44
N LEU A 879 5.70 46.95 18.22
CA LEU A 879 6.53 48.04 18.74
C LEU A 879 6.19 48.42 20.19
N GLU A 880 5.09 47.91 20.76
CA GLU A 880 4.71 48.13 22.17
C GLU A 880 5.83 47.90 23.20
N PRO A 881 6.71 46.87 23.05
CA PRO A 881 7.83 46.65 23.98
C PRO A 881 8.92 47.73 23.90
N LEU A 882 8.99 48.50 22.81
CA LEU A 882 9.93 49.61 22.64
C LEU A 882 9.26 50.90 23.11
N SER A 883 9.61 51.34 24.32
CA SER A 883 9.13 52.62 24.84
C SER A 883 9.60 53.78 23.96
N GLU A 884 8.66 54.69 23.66
CA GLU A 884 8.88 56.02 23.06
C GLU A 884 9.90 56.86 23.82
N ASP A 885 10.11 56.58 25.10
CA ASP A 885 11.05 57.30 25.94
C ASP A 885 12.51 56.93 25.63
N THR A 886 12.74 55.85 24.88
CA THR A 886 14.08 55.45 24.44
C THR A 886 14.39 56.03 23.07
N VAL A 887 15.64 56.46 22.85
CA VAL A 887 16.10 56.99 21.56
C VAL A 887 15.93 55.97 20.42
N ALA A 888 16.17 54.69 20.72
CA ALA A 888 15.91 53.58 19.80
C ALA A 888 14.41 53.48 19.44
N GLY A 889 13.52 53.47 20.43
CA GLY A 889 12.07 53.41 20.23
C GLY A 889 11.54 54.61 19.44
N LEU A 890 11.94 55.83 19.81
CA LEU A 890 11.58 57.06 19.10
C LEU A 890 12.00 56.99 17.63
N SER A 891 13.23 56.55 17.34
CA SER A 891 13.72 56.47 15.95
C SER A 891 12.94 55.48 15.09
N VAL A 892 12.60 54.31 15.64
CA VAL A 892 11.88 53.23 14.94
C VAL A 892 10.42 53.64 14.71
N GLN A 893 9.76 54.21 15.71
CA GLN A 893 8.35 54.60 15.59
C GLN A 893 8.14 55.78 14.65
N VAL A 894 9.00 56.79 14.69
CA VAL A 894 8.94 57.91 13.74
C VAL A 894 9.17 57.40 12.32
N LEU A 895 10.09 56.45 12.10
CA LEU A 895 10.29 55.80 10.80
C LEU A 895 9.04 55.06 10.31
N CYS A 896 8.40 54.28 11.18
CA CYS A 896 7.16 53.56 10.85
C CYS A 896 6.01 54.52 10.51
N GLN A 897 5.75 55.52 11.33
CA GLN A 897 4.71 56.54 11.10
C GLN A 897 4.95 57.34 9.81
N THR A 898 6.22 57.68 9.53
CA THR A 898 6.60 58.39 8.30
C THR A 898 6.27 57.57 7.06
N ARG A 899 6.55 56.26 7.08
CA ARG A 899 6.22 55.34 6.01
C ARG A 899 4.70 55.09 5.87
N LEU A 900 3.94 55.17 6.97
CA LEU A 900 2.48 55.16 6.98
C LEU A 900 1.87 56.50 6.52
N LYS A 901 2.70 57.50 6.19
CA LYS A 901 2.31 58.87 5.79
C LYS A 901 1.63 59.68 6.90
N GLU A 902 1.87 59.35 8.15
CA GLU A 902 1.34 60.05 9.33
C GLU A 902 2.24 61.24 9.74
N TYR A 903 2.60 62.07 8.77
CA TYR A 903 3.59 63.13 8.94
C TYR A 903 3.23 64.15 10.04
N GLU A 904 1.94 64.44 10.25
CA GLU A 904 1.49 65.37 11.30
C GLU A 904 1.81 64.85 12.70
N GLN A 905 1.63 63.55 12.93
CA GLN A 905 1.96 62.92 14.20
C GLN A 905 3.48 62.87 14.40
N CYS A 906 4.25 62.56 13.35
CA CYS A 906 5.71 62.62 13.42
C CYS A 906 6.22 64.01 13.80
N ILE A 907 5.63 65.08 13.24
CA ILE A 907 5.98 66.46 13.58
C ILE A 907 5.70 66.74 15.05
N ASP A 908 4.54 66.32 15.57
CA ASP A 908 4.18 66.53 16.98
C ASP A 908 5.12 65.78 17.92
N THR A 909 5.41 64.52 17.64
CA THR A 909 6.31 63.65 18.42
C THR A 909 7.76 64.17 18.41
N LEU A 910 8.27 64.56 17.25
CA LEU A 910 9.62 65.11 17.10
C LEU A 910 9.77 66.44 17.84
N LEU A 911 8.81 67.35 17.70
CA LEU A 911 8.85 68.64 18.41
C LEU A 911 8.78 68.47 19.94
N GLU A 912 8.06 67.47 20.43
CA GLU A 912 7.99 67.19 21.87
C GLU A 912 9.28 66.54 22.39
N ARG A 913 9.77 65.49 21.72
CA ARG A 913 10.86 64.64 22.22
C ARG A 913 12.23 65.07 21.71
N CYS A 914 12.43 65.26 20.42
CA CYS A 914 13.72 65.61 19.79
C CYS A 914 13.59 66.76 18.75
N PRO A 915 13.50 68.02 19.19
CA PRO A 915 13.26 69.16 18.28
C PRO A 915 14.46 69.48 17.37
N GLU A 916 15.62 68.89 17.60
CA GLU A 916 16.83 69.05 16.77
C GLU A 916 16.70 68.28 15.45
N ALA A 917 15.96 67.16 15.44
CA ALA A 917 15.76 66.35 14.25
C ALA A 917 14.63 66.86 13.34
N ILE A 918 13.80 67.82 13.79
CA ILE A 918 12.61 68.28 13.04
C ILE A 918 12.95 68.93 11.71
N ILE A 919 13.99 69.77 11.64
CA ILE A 919 14.36 70.45 10.39
C ILE A 919 15.03 69.49 9.41
N PRO A 920 15.98 68.62 9.82
CA PRO A 920 16.48 67.55 8.97
C PRO A 920 15.36 66.63 8.44
N TYR A 921 14.40 66.27 9.30
CA TYR A 921 13.23 65.46 8.94
C TYR A 921 12.36 66.18 7.90
N ALA A 922 11.94 67.41 8.20
CA ALA A 922 11.08 68.21 7.33
C ALA A 922 11.73 68.47 5.96
N ASN A 923 13.04 68.75 5.94
CA ASN A 923 13.79 68.94 4.71
C ASN A 923 13.89 67.67 3.86
N HIS A 924 13.75 66.48 4.44
CA HIS A 924 13.82 65.22 3.72
C HIS A 924 12.43 64.74 3.27
N GLU A 925 11.48 64.64 4.20
CA GLU A 925 10.17 64.00 4.03
C GLU A 925 9.07 64.95 3.53
N LEU A 926 9.11 66.23 3.92
CA LEU A 926 8.07 67.21 3.55
C LEU A 926 8.37 67.90 2.20
N LYS A 927 8.78 67.11 1.21
CA LYS A 927 8.99 67.55 -0.17
C LYS A 927 7.75 67.29 -1.03
N GLU A 928 7.78 67.86 -2.24
CA GLU A 928 6.76 67.67 -3.29
C GLU A 928 5.29 67.81 -2.78
N GLU A 929 4.52 66.74 -2.74
CA GLU A 929 3.10 66.72 -2.37
C GLU A 929 2.86 67.11 -0.90
N ASN A 930 3.84 66.90 -0.02
CA ASN A 930 3.75 67.15 1.42
C ASN A 930 4.26 68.54 1.84
N ARG A 931 4.70 69.38 0.90
CA ARG A 931 5.25 70.72 1.20
C ARG A 931 4.31 71.57 2.03
N THR A 932 3.01 71.41 1.84
CA THR A 932 2.01 72.21 2.57
C THR A 932 2.06 72.05 4.09
N LEU A 933 2.60 70.93 4.59
CA LEU A 933 2.75 70.67 6.02
C LEU A 933 3.76 71.61 6.71
N TRP A 934 4.72 72.19 5.96
CA TRP A 934 5.64 73.20 6.49
C TRP A 934 4.89 74.40 7.09
N TRP A 935 3.87 74.89 6.39
CA TRP A 935 3.12 76.08 6.80
C TRP A 935 1.75 75.75 7.40
N LYS A 936 1.13 74.61 7.09
CA LYS A 936 -0.15 74.21 7.71
C LYS A 936 -0.01 73.57 9.09
N LYS A 937 1.11 72.88 9.38
CA LYS A 937 1.31 72.14 10.64
C LYS A 937 2.55 72.61 11.39
N LEU A 938 3.73 72.52 10.78
CA LEU A 938 5.01 72.80 11.47
C LEU A 938 5.13 74.25 11.95
N LEU A 939 4.82 75.24 11.10
CA LEU A 939 4.92 76.66 11.46
C LEU A 939 3.95 77.07 12.59
N PRO A 940 2.64 76.76 12.54
CA PRO A 940 1.71 77.05 13.64
C PRO A 940 2.12 76.39 14.96
N GLU A 941 2.53 75.12 14.89
CA GLU A 941 2.88 74.33 16.07
C GLU A 941 4.15 74.86 16.77
N LEU A 942 5.18 75.25 16.00
CA LEU A 942 6.37 75.93 16.53
C LEU A 942 6.02 77.29 17.15
N CYS A 943 5.14 78.06 16.52
CA CYS A 943 4.69 79.35 17.07
C CYS A 943 3.93 79.16 18.40
N GLN A 944 3.10 78.12 18.52
CA GLN A 944 2.39 77.78 19.75
C GLN A 944 3.35 77.35 20.87
N ARG A 945 4.29 76.45 20.59
CA ARG A 945 5.26 75.97 21.59
C ARG A 945 6.20 77.08 22.08
N ILE A 946 6.58 78.02 21.23
CA ILE A 946 7.37 79.21 21.62
C ILE A 946 6.56 80.13 22.55
N LYS A 947 5.25 80.30 22.30
CA LYS A 947 4.36 81.08 23.19
C LYS A 947 4.27 80.48 24.59
N CYS A 948 4.29 79.15 24.71
CA CYS A 948 4.20 78.45 25.99
C CYS A 948 5.49 78.52 26.84
N GLY A 949 6.65 78.85 26.24
CA GLY A 949 7.95 78.89 26.94
C GLY A 949 8.46 77.51 27.39
N GLY A 950 9.69 77.44 27.92
CA GLY A 950 10.26 76.20 28.47
C GLY A 950 11.77 76.05 28.24
N GLU A 951 12.33 74.94 28.74
CA GLU A 951 13.77 74.64 28.65
C GLU A 951 14.28 74.50 27.20
N LYS A 952 13.41 74.06 26.27
CA LYS A 952 13.70 73.89 24.84
C LYS A 952 13.45 75.15 23.99
N TYR A 953 13.18 76.30 24.61
CA TYR A 953 12.81 77.55 23.90
C TYR A 953 13.83 77.97 22.83
N GLN A 954 15.13 77.87 23.12
CA GLN A 954 16.18 78.25 22.16
C GLN A 954 16.18 77.34 20.92
N LEU A 955 15.94 76.04 21.11
CA LEU A 955 15.86 75.05 20.02
C LEU A 955 14.61 75.29 19.14
N TYR A 956 13.46 75.55 19.75
CA TYR A 956 12.26 75.90 18.97
C TYR A 956 12.44 77.20 18.20
N LEU A 957 13.14 78.19 18.77
CA LEU A 957 13.42 79.47 18.12
C LEU A 957 14.39 79.32 16.94
N SER A 958 15.39 78.43 17.00
CA SER A 958 16.22 78.09 15.83
C SER A 958 15.40 77.37 14.76
N SER A 959 14.62 76.36 15.13
CA SER A 959 13.78 75.62 14.18
C SER A 959 12.73 76.51 13.53
N LEU A 960 12.16 77.48 14.24
CA LEU A 960 11.23 78.47 13.69
C LEU A 960 11.91 79.38 12.65
N LYS A 961 13.12 79.85 12.91
CA LYS A 961 13.88 80.69 11.95
C LYS A 961 14.18 79.94 10.65
N GLU A 962 14.56 78.67 10.75
CA GLU A 962 14.79 77.80 9.59
C GLU A 962 13.49 77.43 8.87
N THR A 963 12.40 77.19 9.60
CA THR A 963 11.06 77.00 8.99
C THR A 963 10.62 78.24 8.22
N LEU A 964 10.80 79.44 8.78
CA LEU A 964 10.48 80.70 8.12
C LEU A 964 11.35 80.98 6.89
N SER A 965 12.61 80.53 6.87
CA SER A 965 13.46 80.68 5.68
C SER A 965 12.98 79.78 4.54
N VAL A 966 12.57 78.54 4.82
CA VAL A 966 11.97 77.63 3.83
C VAL A 966 10.63 78.17 3.34
N VAL A 967 9.74 78.60 4.23
CA VAL A 967 8.43 79.16 3.87
C VAL A 967 8.57 80.44 3.03
N ALA A 968 9.54 81.30 3.35
CA ALA A 968 9.83 82.51 2.57
C ALA A 968 10.37 82.21 1.16
N VAL A 969 11.03 81.06 0.97
CA VAL A 969 11.47 80.56 -0.34
C VAL A 969 10.31 79.94 -1.11
N GLU A 970 9.45 79.14 -0.48
CA GLU A 970 8.44 78.33 -1.19
C GLU A 970 7.13 79.08 -1.50
N LEU A 971 6.64 79.95 -0.60
CA LEU A 971 5.36 80.66 -0.78
C LEU A 971 5.51 82.01 -1.50
N GLU A 972 4.44 82.43 -2.19
CA GLU A 972 4.31 83.83 -2.63
C GLU A 972 4.00 84.74 -1.44
N LEU A 973 4.41 86.02 -1.52
CA LEU A 973 4.25 86.99 -0.44
C LEU A 973 2.82 87.08 0.10
N ARG A 974 1.81 86.98 -0.78
CA ARG A 974 0.39 87.02 -0.38
C ARG A 974 0.00 85.79 0.45
N ASP A 975 0.45 84.61 0.05
CA ASP A 975 0.14 83.37 0.74
C ASP A 975 0.96 83.25 2.03
N PHE A 976 2.20 83.72 2.03
CA PHE A 976 3.01 83.76 3.24
C PHE A 976 2.37 84.65 4.32
N LEU A 977 1.84 85.82 3.96
CA LEU A 977 1.10 86.68 4.89
C LEU A 977 -0.14 86.00 5.49
N ASN A 978 -0.80 85.11 4.75
CA ASN A 978 -1.99 84.40 5.22
C ASN A 978 -1.68 83.28 6.22
N VAL A 979 -0.44 82.79 6.30
CA VAL A 979 -0.06 81.69 7.19
C VAL A 979 0.69 82.18 8.44
N LEU A 980 0.99 83.47 8.53
CA LEU A 980 1.59 84.06 9.73
C LEU A 980 0.56 84.18 10.87
N PRO A 981 0.97 83.99 12.13
CA PRO A 981 0.08 84.16 13.27
C PRO A 981 -0.35 85.62 13.43
N GLU A 982 -1.64 85.85 13.74
CA GLU A 982 -2.21 87.20 13.94
C GLU A 982 -1.57 87.95 15.13
N ASP A 983 -0.97 87.22 16.08
CA ASP A 983 -0.45 87.75 17.35
C ASP A 983 1.09 87.88 17.39
N GLY A 984 1.75 87.99 16.23
CA GLY A 984 3.22 88.01 16.13
C GLY A 984 3.87 89.40 16.16
N THR A 985 5.07 89.53 16.73
CA THR A 985 5.87 90.77 16.62
C THR A 985 6.36 90.96 15.18
N ALA A 986 5.80 91.96 14.47
CA ALA A 986 6.13 92.23 13.06
C ALA A 986 7.64 92.33 12.77
N ALA A 987 8.43 92.88 13.71
CA ALA A 987 9.88 93.01 13.58
C ALA A 987 10.61 91.65 13.44
N PHE A 988 10.08 90.57 13.99
CA PHE A 988 10.67 89.24 13.90
C PHE A 988 10.46 88.60 12.53
N PHE A 989 9.30 88.79 11.91
CA PHE A 989 8.94 88.21 10.61
C PHE A 989 9.39 89.07 9.42
N LEU A 990 9.61 90.37 9.63
CA LEU A 990 9.97 91.35 8.59
C LEU A 990 11.19 90.92 7.73
N PRO A 991 12.29 90.36 8.28
CA PRO A 991 13.42 89.93 7.44
C PRO A 991 13.07 88.85 6.42
N TYR A 992 12.20 87.91 6.78
CA TYR A 992 11.75 86.81 5.92
C TYR A 992 10.72 87.28 4.88
N LEU A 993 9.82 88.18 5.27
CA LEU A 993 8.87 88.83 4.35
C LEU A 993 9.60 89.70 3.31
N LEU A 994 10.63 90.44 3.73
CA LEU A 994 11.48 91.21 2.83
C LEU A 994 12.23 90.29 1.85
N TYR A 995 12.77 89.17 2.34
CA TYR A 995 13.41 88.16 1.49
C TYR A 995 12.44 87.57 0.45
N CYS A 996 11.24 87.16 0.87
CA CYS A 996 10.18 86.67 -0.02
C CYS A 996 9.75 87.74 -1.05
N SER A 997 9.64 89.01 -0.65
CA SER A 997 9.31 90.12 -1.57
C SER A 997 10.40 90.38 -2.63
N ARG A 998 11.67 90.23 -2.24
CA ARG A 998 12.83 90.42 -3.13
C ARG A 998 13.04 89.25 -4.09
N LYS A 999 12.50 88.07 -3.80
CA LYS A 999 12.47 86.92 -4.72
C LYS A 999 11.88 87.31 -6.09
N LYS A 1000 10.84 88.15 -6.11
CA LYS A 1000 10.22 88.70 -7.34
C LYS A 1000 11.08 89.71 -8.12
N SER A 1001 12.19 90.21 -7.57
CA SER A 1001 13.11 91.09 -8.29
C SER A 1001 14.30 90.35 -8.92
N LEU A 1002 14.45 89.04 -8.69
CA LEU A 1002 15.58 88.21 -9.16
C LEU A 1002 15.17 86.98 -9.99
N THR A 1003 13.87 86.79 -10.24
CA THR A 1003 13.32 85.97 -11.33
C THR A 1003 12.67 86.90 -12.33
#